data_AF-A0A1B1IDC1-F1
#
_entry.id   AF-A0A1B1IDC1-F1
#
_cell.length_a   1.000
_cell.length_b   1.000
_cell.length_c   1.000
_cell.angle_alpha   90.00
_cell.angle_beta   90.00
_cell.angle_gamma   90.00
#
_symmetry.space_group_name_H-M   'P 1'
#
loop_
_entity.id
_entity.type
_entity.pdbx_description
1 polymer ?
#
loop_
_entity_poly.entity_id
_entity_poly.type
_entity_poly.pdbx_seq_one_letter_code
_entity_poly.pdbx_strand_id
1 'polypeptide(L)'
;MSEVIKVYDLPAIERYAKAIQEFSKNVESASEETERQFNTKTGNNTDEALALTAFFERLNSLQNQVFHTFPQYIKHFSGSISHFENSISDAGFDKEAWTSETGMQEVGTKLTGEGEDSQLYAVKDTIKNLQSLLDTATTALGIENESLEATKTAAEGGLTGAKDSRQATHNTIQSAHDTFNTTLFDVLSGLMDLKNNIEVAQAKIAVTPKVVMDSIKNKTLTPDKIYYLDAIQSKSDAKIMTVILSEADYTDKRAFFTDLANVNTKDSSLGVGQIIVERLMYEVHHAEKDGSVPNLSIFMAALTQRDKESVKDYALRLSAAAEATGNSYKVQVDTLMPEFPPPGSPKEAYTEYFNRKNSAEVRAAVLALNNKVEWYEKLNSLFMYTAMNDMGKGKTSLQVPKPNGGFESQIFSTNHSFKEGSFKLTKETDGKGFSFTVLNRTFVSTNVKSEIIDEKTALNIQENSDKIKDLNAEKSKLFASTVLNTVKDLGKLYAPAGVMIGIVEAGMSSDKDIKKVINGAEAISSPVLLDQIPEHKYSNKAKGLTKIAKNIYDYFEKSENYDKEIKTLKKSSEAEFWQYGGTSFTNDDKSKSNSQYISPSYDVEAYLKQQDLKKNGLRTYIAETAISNGQDPYEVLNKFDEAIDRSELSGDYDADMKALLRGKPNPNRSLEWIGFEKLYNGLKDAETAINKPQSSENYPSYFTRDSYRQWSYLGYVNGVGAGGN
;
A
#
# COMPACT_ATOMS: atom_id res chain seq x y z
N MET A 1 11.76 -25.14 -26.52
CA MET A 1 11.05 -26.44 -26.47
C MET A 1 9.61 -26.13 -26.84
N SER A 2 9.11 -26.66 -27.96
CA SER A 2 7.71 -26.49 -28.34
C SER A 2 6.82 -27.28 -27.37
N GLU A 3 5.74 -26.67 -26.92
CA GLU A 3 4.80 -27.27 -25.98
C GLU A 3 4.04 -28.39 -26.71
N VAL A 4 4.10 -29.61 -26.16
CA VAL A 4 3.35 -30.76 -26.68
C VAL A 4 2.12 -30.92 -25.81
N ILE A 5 0.94 -30.69 -26.38
CA ILE A 5 -0.34 -30.91 -25.70
C ILE A 5 -0.68 -32.40 -25.79
N LYS A 6 -0.98 -33.01 -24.65
CA LYS A 6 -1.35 -34.43 -24.58
C LYS A 6 -2.60 -34.64 -23.73
N VAL A 7 -3.65 -35.13 -24.37
CA VAL A 7 -4.85 -35.67 -23.72
C VAL A 7 -4.75 -37.20 -23.72
N TYR A 8 -4.81 -37.80 -22.54
CA TYR A 8 -4.61 -39.25 -22.36
C TYR A 8 -5.90 -40.04 -22.14
N ASP A 9 -6.93 -39.41 -21.58
CA ASP A 9 -8.20 -40.08 -21.25
C ASP A 9 -9.33 -39.04 -21.21
N LEU A 10 -9.88 -38.73 -22.39
CA LEU A 10 -11.01 -37.81 -22.54
C LEU A 10 -12.26 -38.27 -21.73
N PRO A 11 -12.65 -39.56 -21.73
CA PRO A 11 -13.75 -40.05 -20.88
C PRO A 11 -13.54 -39.84 -19.37
N ALA A 12 -12.29 -39.92 -18.87
CA ALA A 12 -12.01 -39.60 -17.47
C ALA A 12 -12.20 -38.10 -17.17
N ILE A 13 -11.82 -37.22 -18.10
CA ILE A 13 -12.03 -35.77 -17.99
C ILE A 13 -13.53 -35.47 -17.96
N GLU A 14 -14.33 -36.11 -18.82
CA GLU A 14 -15.79 -35.98 -18.85
C GLU A 14 -16.42 -36.40 -17.50
N ARG A 15 -16.04 -37.57 -16.97
CA ARG A 15 -16.51 -38.03 -15.65
C ARG A 15 -16.14 -37.07 -14.53
N TYR A 16 -14.93 -36.52 -14.57
CA TYR A 16 -14.48 -35.53 -13.60
C TYR A 16 -15.29 -34.23 -13.70
N ALA A 17 -15.55 -33.74 -14.91
CA ALA A 17 -16.38 -32.56 -15.14
C ALA A 17 -17.79 -32.72 -14.53
N LYS A 18 -18.43 -33.88 -14.79
CA LYS A 18 -19.75 -34.22 -14.23
C LYS A 18 -19.74 -34.25 -12.70
N ALA A 19 -18.73 -34.88 -12.10
CA ALA A 19 -18.59 -34.95 -10.64
C ALA A 19 -18.44 -33.55 -10.00
N ILE A 20 -17.63 -32.66 -10.59
CA ILE A 20 -17.49 -31.29 -10.10
C ILE A 20 -18.78 -30.49 -10.30
N GLN A 21 -19.50 -30.71 -11.40
CA GLN A 21 -20.79 -30.05 -11.65
C GLN A 21 -21.85 -30.47 -10.61
N GLU A 22 -21.92 -31.76 -10.27
CA GLU A 22 -22.78 -32.26 -9.19
C GLU A 22 -22.39 -31.68 -7.83
N PHE A 23 -21.10 -31.67 -7.51
CA PHE A 23 -20.58 -31.02 -6.30
C PHE A 23 -20.98 -29.54 -6.23
N SER A 24 -20.82 -28.80 -7.34
CA SER A 24 -21.21 -27.38 -7.42
C SER A 24 -22.68 -27.17 -7.11
N LYS A 25 -23.57 -28.00 -7.67
CA LYS A 25 -25.02 -27.92 -7.42
C LYS A 25 -25.35 -28.20 -5.96
N ASN A 26 -24.72 -29.21 -5.37
CA ASN A 26 -24.94 -29.54 -3.96
C ASN A 26 -24.49 -28.40 -3.03
N VAL A 27 -23.37 -27.74 -3.35
CA VAL A 27 -22.91 -26.56 -2.61
C VAL A 27 -23.87 -25.38 -2.79
N GLU A 28 -24.33 -25.11 -4.01
CA GLU A 28 -25.32 -24.06 -4.30
C GLU A 28 -26.63 -24.29 -3.51
N SER A 29 -27.18 -25.50 -3.54
CA SER A 29 -28.39 -25.83 -2.76
C SER A 29 -28.17 -25.74 -1.25
N ALA A 30 -27.05 -26.23 -0.72
CA ALA A 30 -26.75 -26.11 0.71
C ALA A 30 -26.56 -24.65 1.14
N SER A 31 -25.98 -23.82 0.28
CA SER A 31 -25.85 -22.38 0.46
C SER A 31 -27.22 -21.69 0.53
N GLU A 32 -28.12 -21.98 -0.41
CA GLU A 32 -29.49 -21.44 -0.45
C GLU A 32 -30.30 -21.84 0.80
N GLU A 33 -30.16 -23.07 1.29
CA GLU A 33 -30.83 -23.52 2.53
C GLU A 33 -30.33 -22.80 3.78
N THR A 34 -29.05 -22.41 3.79
CA THR A 34 -28.38 -21.82 4.95
C THR A 34 -28.44 -20.30 4.97
N GLU A 35 -28.52 -19.65 3.81
CA GLU A 35 -28.58 -18.20 3.69
C GLU A 35 -29.77 -17.61 4.48
N ARG A 36 -29.53 -16.48 5.13
CA ARG A 36 -30.49 -15.70 5.88
C ARG A 36 -30.35 -14.23 5.49
N GLN A 37 -31.31 -13.70 4.73
CA GLN A 37 -31.31 -12.25 4.50
C GLN A 37 -31.83 -11.52 5.73
N PHE A 38 -30.96 -10.69 6.32
CA PHE A 38 -31.35 -9.82 7.43
C PHE A 38 -31.96 -8.54 6.86
N ASN A 39 -33.26 -8.35 7.07
CA ASN A 39 -33.99 -7.14 6.70
C ASN A 39 -34.32 -6.34 7.96
N THR A 40 -34.09 -5.03 7.95
CA THR A 40 -34.57 -4.15 9.01
C THR A 40 -36.00 -3.68 8.75
N LYS A 41 -36.87 -3.85 9.74
CA LYS A 41 -38.11 -3.05 9.87
C LYS A 41 -37.88 -1.99 10.95
N THR A 42 -36.89 -1.13 10.78
CA THR A 42 -36.63 -0.05 11.73
C THR A 42 -37.55 1.12 11.40
N GLY A 43 -38.62 1.28 12.17
CA GLY A 43 -39.62 2.33 11.94
C GLY A 43 -39.17 3.76 12.31
N ASN A 44 -37.98 3.93 12.90
CA ASN A 44 -37.53 5.20 13.49
C ASN A 44 -36.05 5.45 13.14
N ASN A 45 -35.67 6.68 12.74
CA ASN A 45 -34.30 7.10 12.40
C ASN A 45 -33.41 7.37 13.64
N THR A 46 -33.37 6.47 14.62
CA THR A 46 -32.44 6.61 15.76
C THR A 46 -31.04 6.09 15.40
N ASP A 47 -29.99 6.59 16.08
CA ASP A 47 -28.60 6.15 15.85
C ASP A 47 -28.44 4.63 16.03
N GLU A 48 -29.16 4.03 16.99
CA GLU A 48 -29.13 2.59 17.22
C GLU A 48 -29.78 1.81 16.06
N ALA A 49 -30.86 2.35 15.49
CA ALA A 49 -31.52 1.74 14.33
C ALA A 49 -30.66 1.84 13.05
N LEU A 50 -29.96 2.95 12.88
CA LEU A 50 -28.99 3.14 11.80
C LEU A 50 -27.78 2.21 11.96
N ALA A 51 -27.23 2.07 13.17
CA ALA A 51 -26.14 1.14 13.46
C ALA A 51 -26.56 -0.33 13.24
N LEU A 52 -27.78 -0.70 13.64
CA LEU A 52 -28.33 -2.04 13.41
C LEU A 52 -28.51 -2.33 11.91
N THR A 53 -28.99 -1.36 11.14
CA THR A 53 -29.12 -1.48 9.68
C THR A 53 -27.75 -1.70 9.05
N ALA A 54 -26.76 -0.86 9.39
CA ALA A 54 -25.39 -0.98 8.88
C ALA A 54 -24.70 -2.29 9.31
N PHE A 55 -25.07 -2.86 10.46
CA PHE A 55 -24.62 -4.20 10.88
C PHE A 55 -25.23 -5.31 10.02
N PHE A 56 -26.54 -5.27 9.77
CA PHE A 56 -27.22 -6.26 8.92
C PHE A 56 -26.75 -6.21 7.46
N GLU A 57 -26.47 -5.03 6.93
CA GLU A 57 -25.84 -4.87 5.61
C GLU A 57 -24.49 -5.60 5.52
N ARG A 58 -23.66 -5.49 6.56
CA ARG A 58 -22.38 -6.23 6.65
C ARG A 58 -22.58 -7.74 6.73
N LEU A 59 -23.56 -8.21 7.52
CA LEU A 59 -23.89 -9.64 7.57
C LEU A 59 -24.38 -10.16 6.21
N ASN A 60 -25.23 -9.39 5.52
CA ASN A 60 -25.71 -9.75 4.18
C ASN A 60 -24.56 -9.77 3.16
N SER A 61 -23.60 -8.83 3.26
CA SER A 61 -22.40 -8.83 2.42
C SER A 61 -21.54 -10.08 2.64
N LEU A 62 -21.30 -10.48 3.91
CA LEU A 62 -20.59 -11.71 4.24
C LEU A 62 -21.32 -12.96 3.70
N GLN A 63 -22.64 -12.98 3.82
CA GLN A 63 -23.44 -14.09 3.28
C GLN A 63 -23.37 -14.18 1.77
N ASN A 64 -23.43 -13.04 1.06
CA ASN A 64 -23.27 -13.04 -0.39
C ASN A 64 -21.88 -13.53 -0.83
N GLN A 65 -20.82 -13.17 -0.09
CA GLN A 65 -19.48 -13.66 -0.37
C GLN A 65 -19.35 -15.18 -0.18
N VAL A 66 -19.90 -15.73 0.91
CA VAL A 66 -19.77 -17.16 1.22
C VAL A 66 -20.75 -18.03 0.42
N PHE A 67 -22.03 -17.63 0.37
CA PHE A 67 -23.11 -18.47 -0.16
C PHE A 67 -23.35 -18.30 -1.66
N HIS A 68 -23.07 -17.12 -2.25
CA HIS A 68 -23.29 -16.88 -3.68
C HIS A 68 -22.01 -16.91 -4.52
N THR A 69 -20.91 -16.35 -4.01
CA THR A 69 -19.66 -16.24 -4.81
C THR A 69 -18.93 -17.59 -4.92
N PHE A 70 -18.93 -18.41 -3.86
CA PHE A 70 -18.24 -19.71 -3.88
C PHE A 70 -18.80 -20.70 -4.90
N PRO A 71 -20.13 -20.98 -4.93
CA PRO A 71 -20.68 -21.91 -5.91
C PRO A 71 -20.40 -21.48 -7.36
N GLN A 72 -20.37 -20.16 -7.62
CA GLN A 72 -20.10 -19.63 -8.96
C GLN A 72 -18.69 -19.98 -9.46
N TYR A 73 -17.65 -19.93 -8.63
CA TYR A 73 -16.29 -20.32 -9.02
C TYR A 73 -16.18 -21.82 -9.34
N ILE A 74 -16.81 -22.66 -8.53
CA ILE A 74 -16.82 -24.11 -8.76
C ILE A 74 -17.61 -24.45 -10.04
N LYS A 75 -18.74 -23.78 -10.27
CA LYS A 75 -19.54 -23.90 -11.49
C LYS A 75 -18.73 -23.50 -12.72
N HIS A 76 -18.03 -22.36 -12.67
CA HIS A 76 -17.19 -21.89 -13.77
C HIS A 76 -16.07 -22.89 -14.10
N PHE A 77 -15.44 -23.47 -13.08
CA PHE A 77 -14.44 -24.53 -13.26
C PHE A 77 -15.02 -25.76 -13.97
N SER A 78 -16.16 -26.27 -13.51
CA SER A 78 -16.82 -27.43 -14.12
C SER A 78 -17.20 -27.18 -15.59
N GLY A 79 -17.66 -25.97 -15.90
CA GLY A 79 -17.99 -25.54 -17.26
C GLY A 79 -16.76 -25.51 -18.17
N SER A 80 -15.61 -25.07 -17.65
CA SER A 80 -14.35 -25.04 -18.41
C SER A 80 -13.83 -26.44 -18.73
N ILE A 81 -13.88 -27.38 -17.78
CA ILE A 81 -13.51 -28.78 -18.03
C ILE A 81 -14.41 -29.38 -19.11
N SER A 82 -15.73 -29.12 -19.02
CA SER A 82 -16.70 -29.61 -20.01
C SER A 82 -16.45 -28.99 -21.39
N HIS A 83 -16.14 -27.70 -21.46
CA HIS A 83 -15.85 -27.04 -22.73
C HIS A 83 -14.57 -27.56 -23.38
N PHE A 84 -13.51 -27.78 -22.59
CA PHE A 84 -12.29 -28.41 -23.05
C PHE A 84 -12.58 -29.80 -23.62
N GLU A 85 -13.29 -30.62 -22.87
CA GLU A 85 -13.65 -31.98 -23.28
C GLU A 85 -14.44 -32.00 -24.61
N ASN A 86 -15.52 -31.21 -24.70
CA ASN A 86 -16.31 -31.08 -25.92
C ASN A 86 -15.47 -30.57 -27.10
N SER A 87 -14.56 -29.62 -26.90
CA SER A 87 -13.71 -29.07 -27.97
C SER A 87 -12.74 -30.12 -28.54
N ILE A 88 -12.24 -31.03 -27.70
CA ILE A 88 -11.39 -32.14 -28.14
C ILE A 88 -12.22 -33.21 -28.86
N SER A 89 -13.44 -33.49 -28.37
CA SER A 89 -14.39 -34.40 -29.05
C SER A 89 -14.81 -33.85 -30.41
N ASP A 90 -15.16 -32.57 -30.52
CA ASP A 90 -15.54 -31.88 -31.75
C ASP A 90 -14.38 -31.82 -32.76
N ALA A 91 -13.14 -31.83 -32.27
CA ALA A 91 -11.94 -31.98 -33.10
C ALA A 91 -11.72 -33.42 -33.63
N GLY A 92 -12.59 -34.36 -33.27
CA GLY A 92 -12.63 -35.74 -33.78
C GLY A 92 -11.90 -36.77 -32.93
N PHE A 93 -11.67 -36.51 -31.63
CA PHE A 93 -10.96 -37.42 -30.73
C PHE A 93 -11.86 -37.93 -29.60
N ASP A 94 -11.97 -39.25 -29.46
CA ASP A 94 -12.85 -39.86 -28.44
C ASP A 94 -12.13 -40.33 -27.17
N LYS A 95 -10.79 -40.36 -27.17
CA LYS A 95 -9.99 -40.93 -26.06
C LYS A 95 -8.68 -40.21 -25.81
N GLU A 96 -7.83 -40.14 -26.83
CA GLU A 96 -6.48 -39.60 -26.75
C GLU A 96 -6.28 -38.57 -27.88
N ALA A 97 -5.65 -37.45 -27.58
CA ALA A 97 -5.37 -36.39 -28.56
C ALA A 97 -4.02 -35.75 -28.27
N TRP A 98 -3.09 -35.80 -29.23
CA TRP A 98 -1.76 -35.22 -29.09
C TRP A 98 -1.48 -34.24 -30.23
N THR A 99 -0.92 -33.07 -29.90
CA THR A 99 -0.53 -32.10 -30.90
C THR A 99 0.68 -31.28 -30.45
N SER A 100 1.42 -30.76 -31.41
CA SER A 100 2.51 -29.80 -31.17
C SER A 100 2.65 -28.89 -32.39
N GLU A 101 3.05 -27.65 -32.15
CA GLU A 101 3.26 -26.68 -33.22
C GLU A 101 4.32 -27.17 -34.22
N THR A 102 5.44 -27.68 -33.71
CA THR A 102 6.51 -28.25 -34.55
C THR A 102 6.02 -29.43 -35.37
N GLY A 103 5.24 -30.35 -34.76
CA GLY A 103 4.72 -31.51 -35.48
C GLY A 103 3.74 -31.11 -36.60
N MET A 104 2.89 -30.12 -36.34
CA MET A 104 1.97 -29.56 -37.35
C MET A 104 2.75 -28.93 -38.52
N GLN A 105 3.77 -28.11 -38.24
CA GLN A 105 4.60 -27.47 -39.26
C GLN A 105 5.40 -28.48 -40.10
N GLU A 106 5.97 -29.51 -39.47
CA GLU A 106 6.69 -30.58 -40.16
C GLU A 106 5.78 -31.36 -41.12
N VAL A 107 4.57 -31.73 -40.68
CA VAL A 107 3.60 -32.41 -41.55
C VAL A 107 3.15 -31.51 -42.69
N GLY A 108 2.89 -30.22 -42.42
CA GLY A 108 2.55 -29.25 -43.46
C GLY A 108 3.66 -29.14 -44.52
N THR A 109 4.92 -29.14 -44.09
CA THR A 109 6.09 -29.10 -45.00
C THR A 109 6.20 -30.38 -45.83
N LYS A 110 5.93 -31.56 -45.25
CA LYS A 110 5.90 -32.84 -46.01
C LYS A 110 4.77 -32.90 -47.02
N LEU A 111 3.65 -32.24 -46.77
CA LEU A 111 2.50 -32.22 -47.70
C LEU A 111 2.71 -31.23 -48.84
N THR A 112 3.07 -29.98 -48.54
CA THR A 112 3.04 -28.87 -49.50
C THR A 112 4.38 -28.16 -49.69
N GLY A 113 5.49 -28.70 -49.18
CA GLY A 113 6.81 -28.10 -49.33
C GLY A 113 7.24 -28.00 -50.79
N GLU A 114 8.29 -27.21 -51.04
CA GLU A 114 8.87 -27.06 -52.38
C GLU A 114 10.04 -28.02 -52.65
N GLY A 115 10.56 -28.68 -51.59
CA GLY A 115 11.67 -29.62 -51.68
C GLY A 115 11.24 -31.02 -52.15
N GLU A 116 12.23 -31.79 -52.61
CA GLU A 116 12.06 -33.15 -53.15
C GLU A 116 11.41 -34.13 -52.15
N ASP A 117 11.58 -33.87 -50.84
CA ASP A 117 11.00 -34.67 -49.76
C ASP A 117 9.49 -34.45 -49.54
N SER A 118 8.85 -33.55 -50.30
CA SER A 118 7.43 -33.25 -50.18
C SER A 118 6.56 -34.06 -51.15
N GLN A 119 5.33 -34.37 -50.73
CA GLN A 119 4.35 -35.04 -51.58
C GLN A 119 3.93 -34.17 -52.77
N LEU A 120 3.80 -32.86 -52.57
CA LEU A 120 3.47 -31.93 -53.65
C LEU A 120 4.54 -31.92 -54.75
N TYR A 121 5.82 -31.91 -54.37
CA TYR A 121 6.92 -32.01 -55.34
C TYR A 121 6.84 -33.33 -56.10
N ALA A 122 6.70 -34.47 -55.41
CA ALA A 122 6.61 -35.79 -56.04
C ALA A 122 5.42 -35.90 -57.02
N VAL A 123 4.27 -35.33 -56.67
CA VAL A 123 3.10 -35.26 -57.56
C VAL A 123 3.40 -34.42 -58.80
N LYS A 124 3.97 -33.22 -58.63
CA LYS A 124 4.33 -32.34 -59.75
C LYS A 124 5.33 -32.99 -60.69
N ASP A 125 6.37 -33.64 -60.15
CA ASP A 125 7.38 -34.32 -60.94
C ASP A 125 6.81 -35.53 -61.69
N THR A 126 6.01 -36.35 -61.00
CA THR A 126 5.36 -37.52 -61.61
C THR A 126 4.42 -37.11 -62.75
N ILE A 127 3.57 -36.10 -62.54
CA ILE A 127 2.64 -35.62 -63.57
C ILE A 127 3.40 -35.02 -64.75
N LYS A 128 4.47 -34.25 -64.50
CA LYS A 128 5.32 -33.71 -65.57
C LYS A 128 5.92 -34.84 -66.43
N ASN A 129 6.44 -35.89 -65.80
CA ASN A 129 7.02 -37.03 -66.50
C ASN A 129 5.96 -37.82 -67.28
N LEU A 130 4.78 -38.06 -66.68
CA LEU A 130 3.66 -38.71 -67.37
C LEU A 130 3.14 -37.90 -68.55
N GLN A 131 3.01 -36.58 -68.39
CA GLN A 131 2.61 -35.69 -69.48
C GLN A 131 3.60 -35.76 -70.63
N SER A 132 4.91 -35.73 -70.36
CA SER A 132 5.93 -35.86 -71.41
C SER A 132 5.85 -37.18 -72.16
N LEU A 133 5.55 -38.29 -71.47
CA LEU A 133 5.36 -39.61 -72.10
C LEU A 133 4.08 -39.64 -72.94
N LEU A 134 3.00 -39.06 -72.43
CA LEU A 134 1.72 -38.94 -73.12
C LEU A 134 1.86 -38.11 -74.40
N ASP A 135 2.49 -36.93 -74.31
CA ASP A 135 2.77 -36.03 -75.44
C ASP A 135 3.59 -36.74 -76.54
N THR A 136 4.58 -37.54 -76.14
CA THR A 136 5.40 -38.32 -77.08
C THR A 136 4.55 -39.37 -77.80
N ALA A 137 3.70 -40.09 -77.06
CA ALA A 137 2.84 -41.13 -77.61
C ALA A 137 1.76 -40.56 -78.55
N THR A 138 1.07 -39.50 -78.15
CA THR A 138 0.02 -38.85 -78.95
C THR A 138 0.59 -38.25 -80.24
N THR A 139 1.77 -37.60 -80.15
CA THR A 139 2.52 -37.09 -81.32
C THR A 139 2.87 -38.21 -82.29
N ALA A 140 3.42 -39.33 -81.81
CA ALA A 140 3.79 -40.47 -82.66
C ALA A 140 2.59 -41.13 -83.34
N LEU A 141 1.42 -41.13 -82.68
CA LEU A 141 0.16 -41.67 -83.22
C LEU A 141 -0.60 -40.68 -84.11
N GLY A 142 -0.22 -39.41 -84.14
CA GLY A 142 -0.90 -38.36 -84.91
C GLY A 142 -2.31 -38.02 -84.41
N ILE A 143 -2.56 -38.19 -83.11
CA ILE A 143 -3.85 -37.90 -82.46
C ILE A 143 -3.78 -36.65 -81.58
N GLU A 144 -4.94 -36.11 -81.22
CA GLU A 144 -5.04 -34.94 -80.34
C GLU A 144 -4.45 -35.24 -78.95
N ASN A 145 -3.74 -34.27 -78.39
CA ASN A 145 -3.04 -34.43 -77.14
C ASN A 145 -3.96 -34.18 -75.94
N GLU A 146 -3.85 -35.00 -74.90
CA GLU A 146 -4.66 -34.90 -73.68
C GLU A 146 -3.83 -34.31 -72.52
N SER A 147 -4.45 -33.47 -71.69
CA SER A 147 -3.75 -32.75 -70.61
C SER A 147 -4.08 -33.34 -69.24
N LEU A 148 -3.04 -33.60 -68.44
CA LEU A 148 -3.13 -34.03 -67.05
C LEU A 148 -3.24 -32.87 -66.05
N GLU A 149 -3.38 -31.61 -66.51
CA GLU A 149 -3.38 -30.45 -65.63
C GLU A 149 -4.55 -30.47 -64.63
N ALA A 150 -5.74 -30.95 -65.04
CA ALA A 150 -6.88 -31.09 -64.13
C ALA A 150 -6.59 -32.06 -62.98
N THR A 151 -5.92 -33.18 -63.27
CA THR A 151 -5.48 -34.17 -62.26
C THR A 151 -4.44 -33.55 -61.33
N LYS A 152 -3.52 -32.74 -61.86
CA LYS A 152 -2.54 -31.99 -61.06
C LYS A 152 -3.24 -31.04 -60.10
N THR A 153 -4.08 -30.14 -60.60
CA THR A 153 -4.80 -29.17 -59.76
C THR A 153 -5.62 -29.86 -58.67
N ALA A 154 -6.29 -30.97 -58.97
CA ALA A 154 -7.04 -31.75 -57.98
C ALA A 154 -6.13 -32.32 -56.87
N ALA A 155 -4.97 -32.86 -57.23
CA ALA A 155 -4.00 -33.39 -56.27
C ALA A 155 -3.36 -32.29 -55.42
N GLU A 156 -2.99 -31.15 -56.02
CA GLU A 156 -2.48 -29.98 -55.30
C GLU A 156 -3.50 -29.43 -54.30
N GLY A 157 -4.76 -29.31 -54.73
CA GLY A 157 -5.87 -28.90 -53.87
C GLY A 157 -6.12 -29.88 -52.71
N GLY A 158 -6.04 -31.19 -52.97
CA GLY A 158 -6.19 -32.22 -51.94
C GLY A 158 -5.09 -32.17 -50.86
N LEU A 159 -3.82 -32.01 -51.26
CA LEU A 159 -2.70 -31.88 -50.32
C LEU A 159 -2.78 -30.59 -49.49
N THR A 160 -3.17 -29.48 -50.12
CA THR A 160 -3.39 -28.19 -49.45
C THR A 160 -4.53 -28.30 -48.44
N GLY A 161 -5.68 -28.84 -48.85
CA GLY A 161 -6.81 -29.07 -47.93
C GLY A 161 -6.47 -30.00 -46.77
N ALA A 162 -5.62 -31.01 -47.00
CA ALA A 162 -5.15 -31.92 -45.95
C ALA A 162 -4.16 -31.25 -44.97
N LYS A 163 -3.37 -30.27 -45.43
CA LYS A 163 -2.53 -29.42 -44.57
C LYS A 163 -3.40 -28.49 -43.74
N ASP A 164 -4.31 -27.77 -44.38
CA ASP A 164 -5.19 -26.78 -43.73
C ASP A 164 -6.07 -27.45 -42.67
N SER A 165 -6.61 -28.64 -42.97
CA SER A 165 -7.41 -29.41 -42.01
C SER A 165 -6.60 -29.77 -40.76
N ARG A 166 -5.34 -30.21 -40.91
CA ARG A 166 -4.47 -30.54 -39.77
C ARG A 166 -4.10 -29.31 -38.95
N GLN A 167 -3.83 -28.18 -39.61
CA GLN A 167 -3.56 -26.93 -38.94
C GLN A 167 -4.80 -26.44 -38.16
N ALA A 168 -5.99 -26.56 -38.73
CA ALA A 168 -7.25 -26.25 -38.06
C ALA A 168 -7.47 -27.13 -36.81
N THR A 169 -7.23 -28.44 -36.91
CA THR A 169 -7.29 -29.36 -35.76
C THR A 169 -6.29 -28.97 -34.66
N HIS A 170 -5.03 -28.66 -35.03
CA HIS A 170 -4.01 -28.19 -34.08
C HIS A 170 -4.47 -26.91 -33.36
N ASN A 171 -4.89 -25.90 -34.13
CA ASN A 171 -5.34 -24.62 -33.58
C ASN A 171 -6.54 -24.77 -32.65
N THR A 172 -7.46 -25.69 -32.96
CA THR A 172 -8.63 -26.00 -32.11
C THR A 172 -8.19 -26.57 -30.77
N ILE A 173 -7.33 -27.59 -30.77
CA ILE A 173 -6.81 -28.20 -29.54
C ILE A 173 -5.98 -27.19 -28.72
N GLN A 174 -5.12 -26.40 -29.37
CA GLN A 174 -4.32 -25.36 -28.74
C GLN A 174 -5.21 -24.30 -28.07
N SER A 175 -6.21 -23.79 -28.80
CA SER A 175 -7.14 -22.78 -28.27
C SER A 175 -7.95 -23.30 -27.09
N ALA A 176 -8.42 -24.56 -27.15
CA ALA A 176 -9.11 -25.21 -26.06
C ALA A 176 -8.21 -25.37 -24.82
N HIS A 177 -6.97 -25.82 -25.01
CA HIS A 177 -5.97 -25.95 -23.95
C HIS A 177 -5.64 -24.62 -23.29
N ASP A 178 -5.42 -23.57 -24.07
CA ASP A 178 -5.06 -22.24 -23.56
C ASP A 178 -6.23 -21.60 -22.79
N THR A 179 -7.45 -21.77 -23.29
CA THR A 179 -8.69 -21.34 -22.62
C THR A 179 -8.87 -22.08 -21.30
N PHE A 180 -8.68 -23.40 -21.30
CA PHE A 180 -8.78 -24.23 -20.11
C PHE A 180 -7.76 -23.81 -19.04
N ASN A 181 -6.49 -23.63 -19.42
CA ASN A 181 -5.45 -23.20 -18.50
C ASN A 181 -5.70 -21.81 -17.94
N THR A 182 -6.11 -20.86 -18.78
CA THR A 182 -6.47 -19.50 -18.33
C THR A 182 -7.60 -19.55 -17.31
N THR A 183 -8.65 -20.32 -17.59
CA THR A 183 -9.79 -20.48 -16.68
C THR A 183 -9.38 -21.17 -15.37
N LEU A 184 -8.51 -22.19 -15.43
CA LEU A 184 -8.00 -22.88 -14.25
C LEU A 184 -7.25 -21.91 -13.32
N PHE A 185 -6.43 -21.00 -13.87
CA PHE A 185 -5.77 -19.98 -13.07
C PHE A 185 -6.75 -18.99 -12.45
N ASP A 186 -7.79 -18.59 -13.19
CA ASP A 186 -8.81 -17.66 -12.68
C ASP A 186 -9.64 -18.28 -11.55
N VAL A 187 -10.06 -19.53 -11.71
CA VAL A 187 -10.74 -20.31 -10.66
C VAL A 187 -9.82 -20.47 -9.45
N LEU A 188 -8.55 -20.84 -9.63
CA LEU A 188 -7.61 -21.02 -8.53
C LEU A 188 -7.43 -19.73 -7.74
N SER A 189 -7.29 -18.59 -8.43
CA SER A 189 -7.24 -17.27 -7.79
C SER A 189 -8.53 -16.99 -7.00
N GLY A 190 -9.69 -17.19 -7.62
CA GLY A 190 -10.98 -16.98 -6.96
C GLY A 190 -11.19 -17.86 -5.72
N LEU A 191 -10.73 -19.11 -5.75
CA LEU A 191 -10.78 -20.01 -4.58
C LEU A 191 -9.82 -19.60 -3.47
N MET A 192 -8.63 -19.08 -3.81
CA MET A 192 -7.71 -18.51 -2.81
C MET A 192 -8.32 -17.27 -2.14
N ASP A 193 -8.91 -16.37 -2.93
CA ASP A 193 -9.57 -15.17 -2.43
C ASP A 193 -10.76 -15.53 -1.54
N LEU A 194 -11.55 -16.53 -1.93
CA LEU A 194 -12.65 -17.02 -1.12
C LEU A 194 -12.17 -17.62 0.20
N LYS A 195 -11.12 -18.45 0.19
CA LYS A 195 -10.55 -19.01 1.42
C LYS A 195 -10.23 -17.89 2.40
N ASN A 196 -9.61 -16.81 1.91
CA ASN A 196 -9.30 -15.64 2.71
C ASN A 196 -10.58 -14.95 3.23
N ASN A 197 -11.59 -14.72 2.39
CA ASN A 197 -12.89 -14.18 2.80
C ASN A 197 -13.56 -15.03 3.90
N ILE A 198 -13.48 -16.36 3.82
CA ILE A 198 -14.02 -17.27 4.84
C ILE A 198 -13.24 -17.12 6.15
N GLU A 199 -11.91 -17.05 6.12
CA GLU A 199 -11.09 -16.86 7.32
C GLU A 199 -11.40 -15.50 8.00
N VAL A 200 -11.58 -14.44 7.21
CA VAL A 200 -12.01 -13.11 7.71
C VAL A 200 -13.43 -13.15 8.25
N ALA A 201 -14.36 -13.80 7.56
CA ALA A 201 -15.73 -13.99 8.05
C ALA A 201 -15.73 -14.74 9.39
N GLN A 202 -14.93 -15.80 9.52
CA GLN A 202 -14.73 -16.55 10.76
C GLN A 202 -14.15 -15.68 11.88
N ALA A 203 -13.23 -14.77 11.55
CA ALA A 203 -12.71 -13.80 12.51
C ALA A 203 -13.80 -12.82 12.96
N LYS A 204 -14.58 -12.25 12.04
CA LYS A 204 -15.67 -11.31 12.35
C LYS A 204 -16.73 -11.94 13.26
N ILE A 205 -17.17 -13.16 12.96
CA ILE A 205 -18.17 -13.87 13.80
C ILE A 205 -17.60 -14.37 15.14
N ALA A 206 -16.28 -14.33 15.34
CA ALA A 206 -15.69 -14.64 16.65
C ALA A 206 -15.99 -13.54 17.69
N VAL A 207 -16.35 -12.33 17.25
CA VAL A 207 -17.03 -11.35 18.12
C VAL A 207 -18.48 -11.77 18.25
N THR A 208 -18.89 -12.13 19.48
CA THR A 208 -20.23 -12.71 19.68
C THR A 208 -21.34 -11.70 19.31
N PRO A 209 -22.48 -12.16 18.77
CA PRO A 209 -23.61 -11.26 18.48
C PRO A 209 -24.07 -10.46 19.71
N LYS A 210 -23.95 -11.03 20.90
CA LYS A 210 -24.27 -10.34 22.16
C LYS A 210 -23.38 -9.11 22.35
N VAL A 211 -22.06 -9.23 22.17
CA VAL A 211 -21.11 -8.11 22.27
C VAL A 211 -21.46 -7.02 21.27
N VAL A 212 -21.77 -7.38 20.01
CA VAL A 212 -22.16 -6.39 19.00
C VAL A 212 -23.45 -5.68 19.40
N MET A 213 -24.50 -6.42 19.79
CA MET A 213 -25.79 -5.84 20.17
C MET A 213 -25.70 -4.96 21.43
N ASP A 214 -24.96 -5.40 22.44
CA ASP A 214 -24.72 -4.63 23.65
C ASP A 214 -23.92 -3.36 23.34
N SER A 215 -22.91 -3.43 22.45
CA SER A 215 -22.14 -2.26 22.02
C SER A 215 -22.97 -1.22 21.24
N ILE A 216 -23.94 -1.63 20.43
CA ILE A 216 -24.90 -0.74 19.76
C ILE A 216 -25.81 -0.09 20.81
N LYS A 217 -26.41 -0.91 21.68
CA LYS A 217 -27.29 -0.44 22.76
C LYS A 217 -26.61 0.57 23.68
N ASN A 218 -25.33 0.33 23.99
CA ASN A 218 -24.54 1.17 24.88
C ASN A 218 -23.85 2.33 24.14
N LYS A 219 -24.09 2.51 22.83
CA LYS A 219 -23.51 3.58 21.98
C LYS A 219 -21.98 3.53 21.87
N THR A 220 -21.37 2.38 22.16
CA THR A 220 -19.97 2.12 21.81
C THR A 220 -19.83 1.95 20.30
N LEU A 221 -20.82 1.31 19.66
CA LEU A 221 -20.90 1.11 18.21
C LEU A 221 -22.02 1.97 17.62
N THR A 222 -21.69 3.23 17.32
CA THR A 222 -22.54 4.20 16.64
C THR A 222 -22.47 4.02 15.11
N PRO A 223 -23.37 4.67 14.32
CA PRO A 223 -23.32 4.59 12.86
C PRO A 223 -21.96 4.97 12.26
N ASP A 224 -21.27 5.96 12.83
CA ASP A 224 -19.93 6.40 12.41
C ASP A 224 -18.80 5.47 12.87
N LYS A 225 -19.05 4.56 13.82
CA LYS A 225 -18.07 3.59 14.35
C LYS A 225 -18.32 2.16 13.88
N ILE A 226 -19.34 1.93 13.05
CA ILE A 226 -19.68 0.58 12.57
C ILE A 226 -18.51 -0.07 11.79
N TYR A 227 -17.60 0.74 11.24
CA TYR A 227 -16.37 0.30 10.59
C TYR A 227 -15.43 -0.46 11.53
N TYR A 228 -15.60 -0.38 12.85
CA TYR A 228 -14.85 -1.18 13.83
C TYR A 228 -14.97 -2.68 13.54
N LEU A 229 -16.12 -3.12 13.01
CA LEU A 229 -16.32 -4.51 12.61
C LEU A 229 -15.58 -4.88 11.33
N ASP A 230 -15.27 -3.91 10.46
CA ASP A 230 -14.52 -4.12 9.23
C ASP A 230 -13.01 -4.20 9.48
N ALA A 231 -12.52 -3.62 10.58
CA ALA A 231 -11.13 -3.74 11.01
C ALA A 231 -10.75 -5.17 11.46
N ILE A 232 -11.73 -6.03 11.75
CA ILE A 232 -11.52 -7.41 12.19
C ILE A 232 -11.14 -8.28 10.98
N GLN A 233 -9.86 -8.66 10.92
CA GLN A 233 -9.29 -9.48 9.86
C GLN A 233 -8.73 -10.82 10.37
N SER A 234 -8.49 -10.93 11.68
CA SER A 234 -7.95 -12.13 12.32
C SER A 234 -8.65 -12.52 13.62
N LYS A 235 -8.41 -13.74 14.11
CA LYS A 235 -8.86 -14.15 15.45
C LYS A 235 -8.21 -13.32 16.57
N SER A 236 -7.02 -12.75 16.32
CA SER A 236 -6.38 -11.82 17.26
C SER A 236 -7.17 -10.51 17.32
N ASP A 237 -7.54 -9.98 16.16
CA ASP A 237 -8.38 -8.79 16.04
C ASP A 237 -9.70 -8.95 16.76
N ALA A 238 -10.38 -10.08 16.57
CA ALA A 238 -11.66 -10.35 17.22
C ALA A 238 -11.57 -10.32 18.75
N LYS A 239 -10.47 -10.81 19.33
CA LYS A 239 -10.24 -10.76 20.79
C LYS A 239 -10.04 -9.33 21.28
N ILE A 240 -9.24 -8.54 20.55
CA ILE A 240 -8.97 -7.13 20.88
C ILE A 240 -10.26 -6.33 20.76
N MET A 241 -10.99 -6.48 19.64
CA MET A 241 -12.24 -5.78 19.40
C MET A 241 -13.34 -6.19 20.38
N THR A 242 -13.36 -7.42 20.86
CA THR A 242 -14.27 -7.82 21.94
C THR A 242 -14.04 -6.99 23.20
N VAL A 243 -12.79 -6.70 23.58
CA VAL A 243 -12.48 -5.83 24.73
C VAL A 243 -12.97 -4.40 24.46
N ILE A 244 -12.67 -3.84 23.29
CA ILE A 244 -13.04 -2.46 22.90
C ILE A 244 -14.57 -2.29 22.86
N LEU A 245 -15.28 -3.20 22.20
CA LEU A 245 -16.73 -3.13 22.05
C LEU A 245 -17.49 -3.36 23.37
N SER A 246 -16.86 -4.07 24.31
CA SER A 246 -17.43 -4.31 25.65
C SER A 246 -17.05 -3.22 26.65
N GLU A 247 -16.46 -2.09 26.24
CA GLU A 247 -16.02 -1.03 27.17
C GLU A 247 -17.12 -0.58 28.14
N ALA A 248 -18.37 -0.48 27.66
CA ALA A 248 -19.50 -0.08 28.47
C ALA A 248 -19.93 -1.11 29.53
N ASP A 249 -19.51 -2.37 29.40
CA ASP A 249 -19.79 -3.44 30.36
C ASP A 249 -18.85 -3.38 31.57
N TYR A 250 -17.76 -2.61 31.49
CA TYR A 250 -16.85 -2.40 32.61
C TYR A 250 -17.43 -1.39 33.59
N THR A 251 -17.64 -1.82 34.83
CA THR A 251 -18.04 -0.93 35.94
C THR A 251 -16.92 0.01 36.39
N ASP A 252 -15.67 -0.34 36.08
CA ASP A 252 -14.46 0.43 36.41
C ASP A 252 -13.61 0.61 35.15
N LYS A 253 -13.35 1.87 34.76
CA LYS A 253 -12.49 2.21 33.61
C LYS A 253 -11.08 1.66 33.79
N ARG A 254 -10.58 1.52 35.02
CA ARG A 254 -9.26 0.93 35.26
C ARG A 254 -9.18 -0.49 34.76
N ALA A 255 -10.22 -1.30 34.99
CA ALA A 255 -10.28 -2.68 34.52
C ALA A 255 -10.26 -2.73 32.99
N PHE A 256 -11.04 -1.88 32.31
CA PHE A 256 -11.04 -1.78 30.85
C PHE A 256 -9.64 -1.47 30.28
N PHE A 257 -8.98 -0.41 30.76
CA PHE A 257 -7.66 -0.03 30.26
C PHE A 257 -6.56 -1.05 30.63
N THR A 258 -6.73 -1.76 31.74
CA THR A 258 -5.84 -2.86 32.13
C THR A 258 -6.01 -4.05 31.18
N ASP A 259 -7.24 -4.45 30.88
CA ASP A 259 -7.52 -5.55 29.96
C ASP A 259 -7.10 -5.20 28.53
N LEU A 260 -7.34 -3.95 28.10
CA LEU A 260 -6.87 -3.43 26.81
C LEU A 260 -5.34 -3.48 26.71
N ALA A 261 -4.59 -3.13 27.77
CA ALA A 261 -3.13 -3.27 27.79
C ALA A 261 -2.63 -4.73 27.79
N ASN A 262 -3.49 -5.66 28.21
CA ASN A 262 -3.16 -7.08 28.34
C ASN A 262 -3.59 -7.94 27.14
N VAL A 263 -4.31 -7.37 26.15
CA VAL A 263 -4.60 -8.10 24.90
C VAL A 263 -3.32 -8.50 24.19
N ASN A 264 -3.38 -9.57 23.40
CA ASN A 264 -2.26 -9.95 22.55
C ASN A 264 -2.40 -9.23 21.20
N THR A 265 -1.49 -8.32 20.91
CA THR A 265 -1.43 -7.60 19.62
C THR A 265 -0.55 -8.29 18.59
N LYS A 266 0.10 -9.41 18.96
CA LYS A 266 0.76 -10.28 18.00
C LYS A 266 -0.29 -10.75 16.98
N ASP A 267 -0.03 -10.46 15.71
CA ASP A 267 -0.91 -10.74 14.57
C ASP A 267 -2.17 -9.86 14.47
N SER A 268 -2.25 -8.74 15.19
CA SER A 268 -3.33 -7.77 14.99
C SER A 268 -3.17 -7.00 13.69
N SER A 269 -4.28 -6.65 13.05
CA SER A 269 -4.32 -5.77 11.86
C SER A 269 -3.99 -4.32 12.21
N LEU A 270 -3.64 -3.54 11.19
CA LEU A 270 -3.34 -2.10 11.37
C LEU A 270 -4.60 -1.37 11.84
N GLY A 271 -5.76 -1.72 11.25
CA GLY A 271 -7.04 -1.11 11.58
C GLY A 271 -7.39 -1.27 13.06
N VAL A 272 -7.20 -2.47 13.64
CA VAL A 272 -7.41 -2.66 15.09
C VAL A 272 -6.41 -1.87 15.91
N GLY A 273 -5.13 -1.84 15.52
CA GLY A 273 -4.12 -1.02 16.19
C GLY A 273 -4.51 0.46 16.19
N GLN A 274 -5.03 0.97 15.08
CA GLN A 274 -5.49 2.34 14.94
C GLN A 274 -6.70 2.64 15.82
N ILE A 275 -7.66 1.72 15.93
CA ILE A 275 -8.80 1.87 16.85
C ILE A 275 -8.31 1.96 18.31
N ILE A 276 -7.30 1.18 18.71
CA ILE A 276 -6.69 1.32 20.05
C ILE A 276 -6.08 2.72 20.22
N VAL A 277 -5.31 3.19 19.23
CA VAL A 277 -4.68 4.52 19.28
C VAL A 277 -5.73 5.63 19.35
N GLU A 278 -6.79 5.57 18.55
CA GLU A 278 -7.90 6.53 18.60
C GLU A 278 -8.57 6.54 19.97
N ARG A 279 -8.80 5.36 20.56
CA ARG A 279 -9.36 5.26 21.89
C ARG A 279 -8.44 5.88 22.94
N LEU A 280 -7.13 5.67 22.85
CA LEU A 280 -6.16 6.31 23.74
C LEU A 280 -6.09 7.83 23.49
N MET A 281 -6.20 8.28 22.24
CA MET A 281 -6.24 9.70 21.88
C MET A 281 -7.47 10.40 22.45
N TYR A 282 -8.61 9.72 22.49
CA TYR A 282 -9.79 10.23 23.17
C TYR A 282 -9.49 10.59 24.64
N GLU A 283 -8.74 9.76 25.36
CA GLU A 283 -8.34 10.07 26.74
C GLU A 283 -7.41 11.29 26.82
N VAL A 284 -6.51 11.45 25.85
CA VAL A 284 -5.62 12.62 25.77
C VAL A 284 -6.43 13.90 25.56
N HIS A 285 -7.43 13.88 24.68
CA HIS A 285 -8.31 15.03 24.44
C HIS A 285 -9.29 15.32 25.58
N HIS A 286 -9.52 14.35 26.47
CA HIS A 286 -10.38 14.48 27.65
C HIS A 286 -9.55 14.43 28.94
N ALA A 287 -8.35 15.01 28.91
CA ALA A 287 -7.52 15.19 30.10
C ALA A 287 -8.27 15.98 31.19
N GLU A 288 -7.94 15.70 32.44
CA GLU A 288 -8.44 16.43 33.60
C GLU A 288 -8.02 17.90 33.57
N LYS A 289 -8.69 18.76 34.34
CA LYS A 289 -8.39 20.21 34.38
C LYS A 289 -6.95 20.54 34.77
N ASP A 290 -6.28 19.66 35.50
CA ASP A 290 -4.88 19.81 35.91
C ASP A 290 -3.89 19.20 34.89
N GLY A 291 -4.39 18.78 33.72
CA GLY A 291 -3.65 18.14 32.64
C GLY A 291 -3.45 16.64 32.83
N SER A 292 -3.93 16.03 33.92
CA SER A 292 -3.76 14.59 34.15
C SER A 292 -4.54 13.74 33.13
N VAL A 293 -3.91 12.65 32.68
CA VAL A 293 -4.52 11.68 31.75
C VAL A 293 -4.56 10.30 32.42
N PRO A 294 -5.47 10.08 33.39
CA PRO A 294 -5.43 8.93 34.31
C PRO A 294 -5.58 7.59 33.58
N ASN A 295 -6.46 7.52 32.59
CA ASN A 295 -6.74 6.30 31.84
C ASN A 295 -5.58 5.88 30.93
N LEU A 296 -4.92 6.83 30.27
CA LEU A 296 -3.67 6.58 29.56
C LEU A 296 -2.58 6.11 30.52
N SER A 297 -2.51 6.70 31.72
CA SER A 297 -1.56 6.27 32.75
C SER A 297 -1.79 4.83 33.20
N ILE A 298 -3.05 4.41 33.37
CA ILE A 298 -3.42 3.04 33.72
C ILE A 298 -2.99 2.08 32.61
N PHE A 299 -3.33 2.39 31.36
CA PHE A 299 -2.96 1.57 30.21
C PHE A 299 -1.44 1.37 30.13
N MET A 300 -0.65 2.44 30.18
CA MET A 300 0.82 2.35 30.06
C MET A 300 1.45 1.65 31.28
N ALA A 301 0.94 1.88 32.48
CA ALA A 301 1.41 1.20 33.69
C ALA A 301 1.12 -0.31 33.66
N ALA A 302 -0.07 -0.70 33.19
CA ALA A 302 -0.46 -2.10 33.01
C ALA A 302 0.36 -2.78 31.90
N LEU A 303 0.52 -2.13 30.75
CA LEU A 303 1.30 -2.63 29.62
C LEU A 303 2.72 -2.99 30.07
N THR A 304 3.37 -2.10 30.82
CA THR A 304 4.74 -2.29 31.32
C THR A 304 4.88 -3.28 32.48
N GLN A 305 3.80 -3.98 32.87
CA GLN A 305 3.89 -5.17 33.73
C GLN A 305 4.13 -6.47 32.95
N ARG A 306 4.11 -6.44 31.62
CA ARG A 306 4.41 -7.58 30.75
C ARG A 306 5.92 -7.78 30.59
N ASP A 307 6.33 -8.86 29.92
CA ASP A 307 7.73 -9.05 29.57
C ASP A 307 8.21 -8.00 28.56
N LYS A 308 9.50 -7.65 28.64
CA LYS A 308 10.12 -6.60 27.82
C LYS A 308 9.88 -6.76 26.31
N GLU A 309 9.93 -7.98 25.77
CA GLU A 309 9.75 -8.22 24.34
C GLU A 309 8.29 -7.99 23.92
N SER A 310 7.34 -8.48 24.70
CA SER A 310 5.91 -8.23 24.45
C SER A 310 5.56 -6.74 24.58
N VAL A 311 6.14 -6.02 25.53
CA VAL A 311 5.94 -4.56 25.67
C VAL A 311 6.45 -3.84 24.44
N LYS A 312 7.65 -4.19 23.98
CA LYS A 312 8.27 -3.61 22.79
C LYS A 312 7.44 -3.86 21.53
N ASP A 313 7.01 -5.10 21.27
CA ASP A 313 6.16 -5.43 20.10
C ASP A 313 4.85 -4.65 20.14
N TYR A 314 4.17 -4.60 21.28
CA TYR A 314 2.93 -3.85 21.44
C TYR A 314 3.16 -2.35 21.17
N ALA A 315 4.18 -1.75 21.80
CA ALA A 315 4.50 -0.34 21.64
C ALA A 315 4.85 0.01 20.19
N LEU A 316 5.63 -0.82 19.49
CA LEU A 316 5.95 -0.60 18.07
C LEU A 316 4.71 -0.72 17.17
N ARG A 317 3.77 -1.62 17.45
CA ARG A 317 2.50 -1.73 16.72
C ARG A 317 1.62 -0.50 16.91
N LEU A 318 1.50 0.00 18.14
CA LEU A 318 0.77 1.24 18.41
C LEU A 318 1.46 2.46 17.80
N SER A 319 2.79 2.48 17.80
CA SER A 319 3.55 3.53 17.11
C SER A 319 3.26 3.53 15.61
N ALA A 320 3.30 2.36 14.97
CA ALA A 320 2.99 2.19 13.56
C ALA A 320 1.54 2.60 13.23
N ALA A 321 0.58 2.27 14.11
CA ALA A 321 -0.80 2.69 13.99
C ALA A 321 -0.99 4.21 14.14
N ALA A 322 -0.37 4.82 15.14
CA ALA A 322 -0.41 6.27 15.35
C ALA A 322 0.18 7.02 14.16
N GLU A 323 1.24 6.48 13.56
CA GLU A 323 1.91 7.07 12.40
C GLU A 323 1.05 6.99 11.15
N ALA A 324 0.40 5.85 10.92
CA ALA A 324 -0.57 5.72 9.84
C ALA A 324 -1.73 6.71 9.99
N THR A 325 -2.26 6.88 11.20
CA THR A 325 -3.35 7.82 11.45
C THR A 325 -2.91 9.28 11.29
N GLY A 326 -1.77 9.68 11.85
CA GLY A 326 -1.21 11.02 11.67
C GLY A 326 -0.91 11.35 10.21
N ASN A 327 -0.28 10.42 9.48
CA ASN A 327 -0.04 10.58 8.04
C ASN A 327 -1.34 10.78 7.25
N SER A 328 -2.45 10.15 7.65
CA SER A 328 -3.74 10.34 6.96
C SER A 328 -4.27 11.76 7.03
N TYR A 329 -4.09 12.45 8.17
CA TYR A 329 -4.44 13.86 8.31
C TYR A 329 -3.47 14.76 7.54
N LYS A 330 -2.18 14.44 7.57
CA LYS A 330 -1.15 15.14 6.80
C LYS A 330 -1.43 15.10 5.29
N VAL A 331 -1.88 13.97 4.76
CA VAL A 331 -2.30 13.85 3.36
C VAL A 331 -3.55 14.69 3.07
N GLN A 332 -4.53 14.70 3.99
CA GLN A 332 -5.72 15.57 3.85
C GLN A 332 -5.32 17.05 3.77
N VAL A 333 -4.28 17.49 4.49
CA VAL A 333 -3.76 18.86 4.36
C VAL A 333 -3.30 19.17 2.94
N ASP A 334 -2.57 18.27 2.26
CA ASP A 334 -2.15 18.46 0.86
C ASP A 334 -3.36 18.57 -0.09
N THR A 335 -4.46 17.87 0.18
CA THR A 335 -5.69 17.97 -0.65
C THR A 335 -6.44 19.28 -0.49
N LEU A 336 -6.21 20.01 0.61
CA LEU A 336 -6.79 21.34 0.84
C LEU A 336 -5.99 22.46 0.16
N MET A 337 -4.71 22.22 -0.11
CA MET A 337 -3.86 23.21 -0.77
C MET A 337 -4.27 23.37 -2.23
N PRO A 338 -4.48 24.61 -2.72
CA PRO A 338 -4.80 24.83 -4.13
C PRO A 338 -3.64 24.37 -5.03
N GLU A 339 -3.96 23.97 -6.26
CA GLU A 339 -2.94 23.63 -7.25
C GLU A 339 -2.22 24.90 -7.72
N PHE A 340 -0.88 24.89 -7.69
CA PHE A 340 -0.08 26.02 -8.15
C PHE A 340 -0.22 26.19 -9.68
N PRO A 341 -0.38 27.41 -10.22
CA PRO A 341 -0.56 27.59 -11.65
C PRO A 341 0.63 27.07 -12.46
N PRO A 342 0.40 26.30 -13.55
CA PRO A 342 1.47 25.78 -14.38
C PRO A 342 2.23 26.90 -15.13
N PRO A 343 3.45 26.62 -15.62
CA PRO A 343 4.21 27.56 -16.44
C PRO A 343 3.38 28.10 -17.62
N GLY A 344 3.43 29.42 -17.84
CA GLY A 344 2.66 30.10 -18.89
C GLY A 344 1.21 30.45 -18.52
N SER A 345 0.78 30.18 -17.28
CA SER A 345 -0.53 30.64 -16.78
C SER A 345 -0.64 32.17 -16.76
N PRO A 346 -1.84 32.75 -16.95
CA PRO A 346 -2.04 34.19 -16.89
C PRO A 346 -1.88 34.73 -15.46
N LYS A 347 -1.60 36.03 -15.33
CA LYS A 347 -1.34 36.71 -14.03
C LYS A 347 -2.47 36.51 -13.02
N GLU A 348 -3.71 36.47 -13.50
CA GLU A 348 -4.92 36.28 -12.70
C GLU A 348 -4.91 34.93 -11.97
N ALA A 349 -4.38 33.88 -12.60
CA ALA A 349 -4.32 32.54 -12.01
C ALA A 349 -3.43 32.49 -10.74
N TYR A 350 -2.32 33.25 -10.73
CA TYR A 350 -1.46 33.37 -9.56
C TYR A 350 -2.15 34.14 -8.44
N THR A 351 -2.87 35.21 -8.78
CA THR A 351 -3.66 35.98 -7.80
C THR A 351 -4.75 35.11 -7.17
N GLU A 352 -5.46 34.30 -7.98
CA GLU A 352 -6.46 33.36 -7.50
C GLU A 352 -5.87 32.27 -6.58
N TYR A 353 -4.74 31.67 -6.98
CA TYR A 353 -4.03 30.68 -6.17
C TYR A 353 -3.71 31.23 -4.77
N PHE A 354 -3.10 32.41 -4.69
CA PHE A 354 -2.72 33.00 -3.41
C PHE A 354 -3.93 33.38 -2.56
N ASN A 355 -4.99 33.94 -3.17
CA ASN A 355 -6.24 34.22 -2.46
C ASN A 355 -6.88 32.94 -1.89
N ARG A 356 -6.87 31.85 -2.65
CA ARG A 356 -7.41 30.56 -2.20
C ARG A 356 -6.56 29.92 -1.11
N LYS A 357 -5.23 29.90 -1.27
CA LYS A 357 -4.28 29.38 -0.28
C LYS A 357 -4.41 30.12 1.06
N ASN A 358 -4.73 31.42 0.99
CA ASN A 358 -4.96 32.28 2.16
C ASN A 358 -6.41 32.48 2.59
N SER A 359 -7.34 31.71 2.03
CA SER A 359 -8.75 31.80 2.42
C SER A 359 -8.95 31.38 3.88
N ALA A 360 -9.97 31.96 4.54
CA ALA A 360 -10.30 31.61 5.92
C ALA A 360 -10.66 30.12 6.08
N GLU A 361 -11.28 29.52 5.05
CA GLU A 361 -11.62 28.11 5.00
C GLU A 361 -10.37 27.21 5.00
N VAL A 362 -9.41 27.48 4.10
CA VAL A 362 -8.15 26.71 4.04
C VAL A 362 -7.35 26.89 5.33
N ARG A 363 -7.23 28.11 5.85
CA ARG A 363 -6.54 28.38 7.13
C ARG A 363 -7.12 27.57 8.28
N ALA A 364 -8.43 27.62 8.47
CA ALA A 364 -9.10 26.90 9.56
C ALA A 364 -8.96 25.37 9.42
N ALA A 365 -9.11 24.85 8.21
CA ALA A 365 -9.03 23.41 7.95
C ALA A 365 -7.59 22.87 8.10
N VAL A 366 -6.59 23.60 7.59
CA VAL A 366 -5.17 23.24 7.74
C VAL A 366 -4.75 23.29 9.20
N LEU A 367 -5.15 24.34 9.96
CA LEU A 367 -4.87 24.44 11.40
C LEU A 367 -5.46 23.24 12.15
N ALA A 368 -6.72 22.92 11.91
CA ALA A 368 -7.41 21.82 12.58
C ALA A 368 -6.75 20.46 12.30
N LEU A 369 -6.32 20.21 11.06
CA LEU A 369 -5.64 18.97 10.68
C LEU A 369 -4.21 18.91 11.19
N ASN A 370 -3.44 19.99 11.11
CA ASN A 370 -2.08 20.06 11.64
C ASN A 370 -2.07 19.76 13.14
N ASN A 371 -2.99 20.38 13.90
CA ASN A 371 -3.14 20.10 15.33
C ASN A 371 -3.43 18.61 15.60
N LYS A 372 -4.23 17.94 14.76
CA LYS A 372 -4.44 16.50 14.89
C LYS A 372 -3.13 15.73 14.67
N VAL A 373 -2.38 16.03 13.61
CA VAL A 373 -1.09 15.39 13.32
C VAL A 373 -0.14 15.51 14.51
N GLU A 374 0.00 16.70 15.08
CA GLU A 374 0.83 16.95 16.27
C GLU A 374 0.38 16.13 17.49
N TRP A 375 -0.93 16.04 17.75
CA TRP A 375 -1.43 15.21 18.85
C TRP A 375 -1.07 13.73 18.68
N TYR A 376 -1.16 13.20 17.46
CA TYR A 376 -0.72 11.83 17.17
C TYR A 376 0.80 11.66 17.32
N GLU A 377 1.60 12.68 17.01
CA GLU A 377 3.04 12.68 17.32
C GLU A 377 3.29 12.59 18.83
N LYS A 378 2.58 13.41 19.63
CA LYS A 378 2.69 13.40 21.10
C LYS A 378 2.42 11.99 21.63
N LEU A 379 1.31 11.36 21.22
CA LEU A 379 0.96 10.01 21.67
C LEU A 379 1.98 8.96 21.17
N ASN A 380 2.41 9.06 19.92
CA ASN A 380 3.42 8.17 19.35
C ASN A 380 4.76 8.24 20.08
N SER A 381 5.16 9.42 20.55
CA SER A 381 6.40 9.59 21.30
C SER A 381 6.42 8.77 22.59
N LEU A 382 5.27 8.59 23.26
CA LEU A 382 5.15 7.70 24.42
C LEU A 382 5.38 6.23 24.05
N PHE A 383 4.86 5.78 22.91
CA PHE A 383 5.07 4.41 22.43
C PHE A 383 6.53 4.19 22.03
N MET A 384 7.14 5.14 21.33
CA MET A 384 8.55 5.08 20.97
C MET A 384 9.44 5.12 22.23
N TYR A 385 9.14 5.98 23.21
CA TYR A 385 9.84 5.98 24.49
C TYR A 385 9.77 4.61 25.16
N THR A 386 8.61 3.97 25.15
CA THR A 386 8.38 2.65 25.74
C THR A 386 9.26 1.58 25.09
N ALA A 387 9.34 1.58 23.76
CA ALA A 387 10.18 0.65 23.00
C ALA A 387 11.69 0.96 23.16
N MET A 388 12.07 2.25 23.15
CA MET A 388 13.46 2.71 23.29
C MET A 388 14.05 2.44 24.66
N ASN A 389 13.25 2.51 25.72
CA ASN A 389 13.75 2.37 27.10
C ASN A 389 13.60 0.96 27.66
N ASP A 390 13.32 -0.02 26.79
CA ASP A 390 13.29 -1.44 27.16
C ASP A 390 12.35 -1.71 28.35
N MET A 391 11.19 -1.05 28.32
CA MET A 391 10.18 -1.13 29.37
C MET A 391 9.62 -2.54 29.49
N GLY A 392 9.19 -2.93 30.70
CA GLY A 392 8.69 -4.25 31.02
C GLY A 392 9.55 -5.01 32.03
N LYS A 393 9.12 -6.24 32.31
CA LYS A 393 9.84 -7.21 33.13
C LYS A 393 10.97 -7.84 32.32
N GLY A 394 12.16 -7.84 32.90
CA GLY A 394 13.37 -8.40 32.30
C GLY A 394 14.21 -9.17 33.32
N LYS A 395 15.35 -9.64 32.84
CA LYS A 395 16.40 -10.24 33.65
C LYS A 395 17.71 -9.53 33.35
N THR A 396 18.47 -9.19 34.38
CA THR A 396 19.83 -8.66 34.24
C THR A 396 20.81 -9.55 34.99
N SER A 397 22.02 -9.72 34.46
CA SER A 397 23.10 -10.44 35.14
C SER A 397 24.02 -9.42 35.80
N LEU A 398 24.16 -9.49 37.12
CA LEU A 398 25.11 -8.65 37.88
C LEU A 398 26.19 -9.53 38.49
N GLN A 399 27.41 -9.02 38.49
CA GLN A 399 28.51 -9.64 39.21
C GLN A 399 28.43 -9.27 40.70
N VAL A 400 28.27 -10.27 41.57
CA VAL A 400 28.26 -10.08 43.02
C VAL A 400 29.48 -10.74 43.67
N PRO A 401 30.05 -10.14 44.73
CA PRO A 401 31.24 -10.67 45.40
C PRO A 401 30.95 -12.01 46.07
N LYS A 402 31.88 -12.96 45.93
CA LYS A 402 31.85 -14.22 46.69
C LYS A 402 32.48 -14.04 48.07
N PRO A 403 32.02 -14.76 49.11
CA PRO A 403 32.62 -14.73 50.45
C PRO A 403 34.11 -15.14 50.46
N ASN A 404 34.56 -15.88 49.44
CA ASN A 404 35.90 -16.48 49.39
C ASN A 404 36.87 -15.70 48.47
N GLY A 405 36.48 -14.51 48.01
CA GLY A 405 37.18 -13.75 46.97
C GLY A 405 36.72 -14.13 45.56
N GLY A 406 36.66 -13.12 44.68
CA GLY A 406 36.13 -13.23 43.31
C GLY A 406 34.66 -12.80 43.19
N PHE A 407 34.11 -12.92 41.98
CA PHE A 407 32.74 -12.54 41.65
C PHE A 407 31.95 -13.73 41.07
N GLU A 408 30.63 -13.75 41.25
CA GLU A 408 29.70 -14.61 40.50
C GLU A 408 28.66 -13.79 39.77
N SER A 409 28.25 -14.24 38.58
CA SER A 409 27.05 -13.70 37.94
C SER A 409 25.80 -14.24 38.64
N GLN A 410 25.00 -13.34 39.20
CA GLN A 410 23.65 -13.64 39.66
C GLN A 410 22.63 -12.93 38.75
N ILE A 411 21.52 -13.62 38.47
CA ILE A 411 20.43 -13.11 37.63
C ILE A 411 19.41 -12.44 38.52
N PHE A 412 19.19 -11.14 38.32
CA PHE A 412 18.18 -10.35 39.01
C PHE A 412 16.99 -10.08 38.08
N SER A 413 15.78 -10.17 38.62
CA SER A 413 14.58 -9.69 37.92
C SER A 413 14.55 -8.17 37.94
N THR A 414 14.50 -7.56 36.77
CA THR A 414 14.31 -6.12 36.62
C THR A 414 12.88 -5.84 36.20
N ASN A 415 12.36 -4.68 36.60
CA ASN A 415 11.10 -4.18 36.08
C ASN A 415 11.26 -2.67 35.85
N HIS A 416 11.18 -2.27 34.59
CA HIS A 416 11.12 -0.89 34.16
C HIS A 416 9.67 -0.59 33.78
N SER A 417 8.97 0.19 34.61
CA SER A 417 7.52 0.39 34.43
C SER A 417 7.13 1.84 34.63
N PHE A 418 6.04 2.25 33.99
CA PHE A 418 5.45 3.55 34.28
C PHE A 418 4.79 3.54 35.65
N LYS A 419 4.93 4.65 36.39
CA LYS A 419 4.18 4.86 37.63
C LYS A 419 2.73 5.20 37.27
N GLU A 420 1.79 4.42 37.77
CA GLU A 420 0.37 4.73 37.62
C GLU A 420 0.03 6.10 38.26
N GLY A 421 -0.81 6.88 37.59
CA GLY A 421 -1.22 8.22 38.01
C GLY A 421 -0.20 9.32 37.72
N SER A 422 0.94 9.04 37.07
CA SER A 422 1.98 10.05 36.83
C SER A 422 1.80 10.88 35.56
N PHE A 423 0.91 10.48 34.63
CA PHE A 423 0.83 11.12 33.31
C PHE A 423 0.09 12.46 33.40
N LYS A 424 0.76 13.53 32.97
CA LYS A 424 0.16 14.85 32.78
C LYS A 424 0.63 15.50 31.47
N LEU A 425 -0.25 16.26 30.82
CA LEU A 425 0.15 17.16 29.75
C LEU A 425 1.07 18.27 30.29
N THR A 426 2.10 18.65 29.54
CA THR A 426 3.01 19.74 29.94
C THR A 426 2.29 21.10 29.83
N LYS A 427 2.56 22.04 30.75
CA LYS A 427 1.82 23.31 30.87
C LYS A 427 2.13 24.30 29.73
N GLU A 428 1.11 24.55 28.91
CA GLU A 428 0.64 25.80 28.26
C GLU A 428 -0.78 25.47 27.73
N THR A 429 -1.58 26.44 27.26
CA THR A 429 -2.99 26.21 26.85
C THR A 429 -3.18 25.12 25.78
N ASP A 430 -2.08 24.67 25.17
CA ASP A 430 -2.05 23.84 23.95
C ASP A 430 -1.28 22.50 24.17
N GLY A 431 -0.66 22.31 25.35
CA GLY A 431 0.03 21.08 25.80
C GLY A 431 1.10 20.53 24.84
N LYS A 432 2.34 21.02 24.88
CA LYS A 432 3.44 20.62 23.95
C LYS A 432 3.92 19.16 24.10
N GLY A 433 3.45 18.40 25.09
CA GLY A 433 3.82 16.98 25.26
C GLY A 433 3.31 16.37 26.58
N PHE A 434 4.04 15.39 27.11
CA PHE A 434 3.68 14.64 28.32
C PHE A 434 4.77 14.71 29.39
N SER A 435 4.37 14.65 30.65
CA SER A 435 5.24 14.39 31.80
C SER A 435 4.78 13.11 32.50
N PHE A 436 5.71 12.26 32.89
CA PHE A 436 5.44 10.97 33.54
C PHE A 436 6.62 10.51 34.40
N THR A 437 6.38 9.54 35.28
CA THR A 437 7.41 8.95 36.15
C THR A 437 7.64 7.50 35.74
N VAL A 438 8.91 7.11 35.63
CA VAL A 438 9.34 5.73 35.39
C VAL A 438 9.96 5.15 36.67
N LEU A 439 9.57 3.93 36.99
CA LEU A 439 10.06 3.15 38.11
C LEU A 439 11.05 2.11 37.61
N ASN A 440 12.27 2.10 38.16
CA ASN A 440 13.20 1.00 38.02
C ASN A 440 13.31 0.30 39.38
N ARG A 441 12.73 -0.91 39.50
CA ARG A 441 12.68 -1.65 40.77
C ARG A 441 14.05 -1.96 41.38
N THR A 442 15.14 -1.81 40.63
CA THR A 442 16.47 -2.13 41.13
C THR A 442 17.09 -0.98 41.94
N PHE A 443 16.90 0.31 41.59
CA PHE A 443 17.64 1.39 42.27
C PHE A 443 17.02 2.80 42.41
N VAL A 444 16.16 3.36 41.53
CA VAL A 444 15.66 4.76 41.67
C VAL A 444 14.37 5.01 40.84
N SER A 445 13.48 5.91 41.27
CA SER A 445 12.39 6.46 40.44
C SER A 445 12.85 7.73 39.70
N THR A 446 12.57 7.83 38.40
CA THR A 446 12.96 9.00 37.58
C THR A 446 11.75 9.66 36.96
N ASN A 447 11.63 10.99 37.09
CA ASN A 447 10.67 11.77 36.35
C ASN A 447 11.22 12.09 34.95
N VAL A 448 10.35 11.99 33.96
CA VAL A 448 10.66 12.17 32.56
C VAL A 448 9.66 13.17 31.97
N LYS A 449 10.18 14.12 31.22
CA LYS A 449 9.39 15.10 30.47
C LYS A 449 9.62 14.84 28.98
N SER A 450 8.54 14.63 28.25
CA SER A 450 8.49 14.45 26.80
C SER A 450 7.89 15.69 26.16
N GLU A 451 8.63 16.41 25.35
CA GLU A 451 8.17 17.64 24.69
C GLU A 451 8.48 17.60 23.19
N ILE A 452 7.50 17.98 22.38
CA ILE A 452 7.73 18.24 20.96
C ILE A 452 8.69 19.43 20.85
N ILE A 453 9.68 19.29 19.97
CA ILE A 453 10.65 20.32 19.62
C ILE A 453 10.20 20.91 18.28
N ASP A 454 9.72 22.15 18.31
CA ASP A 454 9.26 22.88 17.13
C ASP A 454 10.43 23.54 16.35
N GLU A 455 11.54 23.89 17.02
CA GLU A 455 12.63 24.69 16.44
C GLU A 455 13.90 23.92 16.05
N LYS A 456 14.41 24.28 14.88
CA LYS A 456 15.26 23.52 13.96
C LYS A 456 16.76 23.69 14.21
N THR A 457 17.18 23.83 15.47
CA THR A 457 18.61 24.01 15.80
C THR A 457 19.03 23.21 17.03
N ALA A 458 20.03 22.34 16.80
CA ALA A 458 20.72 21.46 17.75
C ALA A 458 19.94 20.24 18.27
N LEU A 459 19.45 19.40 17.35
CA LEU A 459 19.27 17.98 17.65
C LEU A 459 20.66 17.38 17.95
N ASN A 460 20.90 16.93 19.19
CA ASN A 460 22.13 16.22 19.55
C ASN A 460 21.94 14.73 19.25
N ILE A 461 21.96 14.39 17.95
CA ILE A 461 21.59 13.06 17.39
C ILE A 461 22.60 11.96 17.79
N GLN A 462 23.75 12.31 18.37
CA GLN A 462 24.88 11.38 18.54
C GLN A 462 24.64 10.25 19.55
N GLU A 463 23.88 10.42 20.64
CA GLU A 463 23.82 9.39 21.70
C GLU A 463 22.78 8.26 21.49
N ASN A 464 21.76 8.43 20.63
CA ASN A 464 20.67 7.45 20.49
C ASN A 464 20.33 7.02 19.04
N SER A 465 21.12 7.44 18.06
CA SER A 465 20.82 7.26 16.63
C SER A 465 20.71 5.78 16.20
N ASP A 466 21.60 4.91 16.68
CA ASP A 466 21.60 3.49 16.30
C ASP A 466 20.40 2.72 16.83
N LYS A 467 20.01 2.96 18.09
CA LYS A 467 18.84 2.28 18.70
C LYS A 467 17.52 2.72 18.07
N ILE A 468 17.36 4.02 17.81
CA ILE A 468 16.17 4.56 17.12
C ILE A 468 16.07 3.99 15.70
N LYS A 469 17.21 3.85 15.02
CA LYS A 469 17.28 3.26 13.68
C LYS A 469 16.86 1.79 13.67
N ASP A 470 17.36 0.97 14.59
CA ASP A 470 16.98 -0.44 14.68
C ASP A 470 15.49 -0.58 14.99
N LEU A 471 14.95 0.26 15.87
CA LEU A 471 13.53 0.28 16.20
C LEU A 471 12.66 0.74 15.04
N ASN A 472 13.08 1.74 14.26
CA ASN A 472 12.36 2.15 13.05
C ASN A 472 12.38 1.04 11.99
N ALA A 473 13.50 0.35 11.80
CA ALA A 473 13.56 -0.80 10.87
C ALA A 473 12.65 -1.95 11.32
N GLU A 474 12.60 -2.24 12.62
CA GLU A 474 11.69 -3.24 13.19
C GLU A 474 10.22 -2.81 13.08
N LYS A 475 9.91 -1.54 13.36
CA LYS A 475 8.59 -0.93 13.15
C LYS A 475 8.15 -1.04 11.70
N SER A 476 9.01 -0.72 10.74
CA SER A 476 8.70 -0.82 9.30
C SER A 476 8.40 -2.26 8.87
N LYS A 477 9.13 -3.25 9.39
CA LYS A 477 8.82 -4.68 9.16
C LYS A 477 7.50 -5.10 9.80
N LEU A 478 7.24 -4.65 11.02
CA LEU A 478 5.96 -4.89 11.71
C LEU A 478 4.80 -4.22 10.97
N PHE A 479 4.98 -3.02 10.47
CA PHE A 479 3.99 -2.32 9.65
C PHE A 479 3.74 -3.05 8.34
N ALA A 480 4.79 -3.41 7.59
CA ALA A 480 4.65 -4.13 6.33
C ALA A 480 3.96 -5.49 6.51
N SER A 481 4.28 -6.24 7.56
CA SER A 481 3.57 -7.48 7.89
C SER A 481 2.12 -7.25 8.33
N THR A 482 1.86 -6.17 9.06
CA THR A 482 0.52 -5.78 9.51
C THR A 482 -0.36 -5.32 8.34
N VAL A 483 0.20 -4.59 7.37
CA VAL A 483 -0.49 -4.15 6.14
C VAL A 483 -0.61 -5.26 5.11
N LEU A 484 0.38 -6.14 4.98
CA LEU A 484 0.27 -7.35 4.15
C LEU A 484 -0.91 -8.24 4.59
N ASN A 485 -1.22 -8.25 5.89
CA ASN A 485 -2.42 -8.91 6.42
C ASN A 485 -3.72 -8.15 6.11
N THR A 486 -3.67 -6.83 5.89
CA THR A 486 -4.82 -5.97 5.54
C THR A 486 -5.11 -5.93 4.02
N VAL A 487 -4.08 -5.99 3.17
CA VAL A 487 -4.17 -5.76 1.72
C VAL A 487 -4.70 -6.96 0.94
N LYS A 488 -4.79 -8.14 1.57
CA LYS A 488 -5.37 -9.34 0.94
C LYS A 488 -6.83 -9.17 0.49
N ASP A 489 -7.53 -8.09 0.88
CA ASP A 489 -8.97 -7.91 0.66
C ASP A 489 -9.44 -6.52 0.16
N LEU A 490 -8.55 -5.67 -0.36
CA LEU A 490 -8.93 -4.28 -0.69
C LEU A 490 -9.92 -4.11 -1.88
N GLY A 491 -10.24 -5.16 -2.62
CA GLY A 491 -11.09 -5.08 -3.82
C GLY A 491 -12.59 -4.90 -3.61
N LYS A 492 -13.11 -4.70 -2.38
CA LYS A 492 -14.56 -4.76 -2.12
C LYS A 492 -15.16 -3.74 -1.13
N LEU A 493 -14.49 -2.64 -0.76
CA LEU A 493 -15.09 -1.67 0.17
C LEU A 493 -15.79 -0.51 -0.55
N TYR A 494 -17.13 -0.50 -0.50
CA TYR A 494 -17.97 0.66 -0.80
C TYR A 494 -17.94 1.69 0.35
N ALA A 495 -17.83 2.98 0.00
CA ALA A 495 -17.94 4.23 0.79
C ALA A 495 -19.30 4.35 1.57
N PRO A 496 -19.54 5.22 2.60
CA PRO A 496 -19.08 6.63 2.78
C PRO A 496 -18.80 7.13 4.24
N ALA A 497 -18.26 8.36 4.33
CA ALA A 497 -18.29 9.33 5.45
C ALA A 497 -17.92 8.89 6.89
N GLY A 498 -16.70 9.25 7.32
CA GLY A 498 -16.27 9.24 8.71
C GLY A 498 -14.93 8.55 8.91
N VAL A 499 -13.84 9.28 8.61
CA VAL A 499 -12.42 9.03 8.94
C VAL A 499 -12.12 7.61 9.46
N MET A 500 -11.62 6.72 8.59
CA MET A 500 -10.55 5.73 8.88
C MET A 500 -10.32 4.70 7.76
N ILE A 501 -11.16 4.64 6.72
CA ILE A 501 -10.90 3.81 5.52
C ILE A 501 -10.33 4.62 4.34
N GLY A 502 -10.36 5.95 4.43
CA GLY A 502 -9.65 6.84 3.50
C GLY A 502 -8.11 6.80 3.63
N ILE A 503 -7.54 5.99 4.53
CA ILE A 503 -6.09 5.91 4.78
C ILE A 503 -5.36 5.19 3.64
N VAL A 504 -6.02 4.19 3.04
CA VAL A 504 -5.52 3.51 1.84
C VAL A 504 -5.75 4.41 0.63
N GLU A 505 -6.96 4.96 0.44
CA GLU A 505 -7.22 5.79 -0.74
C GLU A 505 -6.49 7.14 -0.74
N ALA A 506 -6.51 7.95 0.31
CA ALA A 506 -5.94 9.30 0.28
C ALA A 506 -4.41 9.28 0.15
N GLY A 507 -3.72 8.44 0.94
CA GLY A 507 -2.26 8.27 0.87
C GLY A 507 -1.77 7.60 -0.42
N MET A 508 -2.61 6.77 -1.05
CA MET A 508 -2.29 6.08 -2.32
C MET A 508 -2.80 6.82 -3.57
N SER A 509 -3.71 7.81 -3.43
CA SER A 509 -4.39 8.49 -4.55
C SER A 509 -3.55 9.54 -5.30
N SER A 510 -2.38 9.91 -4.77
CA SER A 510 -1.47 10.88 -5.39
C SER A 510 -0.56 10.24 -6.47
N ASP A 511 -0.48 8.91 -6.50
CA ASP A 511 0.22 8.16 -7.54
C ASP A 511 -0.78 7.59 -8.56
N LYS A 512 -0.69 8.05 -9.81
CA LYS A 512 -1.62 7.67 -10.90
C LYS A 512 -1.58 6.17 -11.20
N ASP A 513 -0.47 5.49 -10.93
CA ASP A 513 -0.34 4.05 -11.20
C ASP A 513 -0.98 3.20 -10.10
N ILE A 514 -0.98 3.67 -8.85
CA ILE A 514 -1.66 3.00 -7.74
C ILE A 514 -3.17 3.22 -7.82
N LYS A 515 -3.60 4.43 -8.21
CA LYS A 515 -5.01 4.75 -8.51
C LYS A 515 -5.56 3.90 -9.65
N LYS A 516 -4.76 3.60 -10.69
CA LYS A 516 -5.12 2.65 -11.76
C LYS A 516 -5.25 1.21 -11.29
N VAL A 517 -4.50 0.80 -10.26
CA VAL A 517 -4.53 -0.56 -9.71
C VAL A 517 -5.69 -0.73 -8.71
N ILE A 518 -6.00 0.30 -7.92
CA ILE A 518 -7.20 0.36 -7.05
C ILE A 518 -8.47 0.43 -7.90
N ASN A 519 -8.54 1.34 -8.89
CA ASN A 519 -9.64 1.40 -9.85
C ASN A 519 -9.65 0.16 -10.78
N GLY A 520 -8.53 -0.56 -10.89
CA GLY A 520 -8.43 -1.84 -11.58
C GLY A 520 -9.16 -2.97 -10.87
N ALA A 521 -9.40 -2.85 -9.55
CA ALA A 521 -10.24 -3.77 -8.79
C ALA A 521 -11.74 -3.57 -9.07
N GLU A 522 -12.17 -2.35 -9.46
CA GLU A 522 -13.49 -2.10 -10.06
C GLU A 522 -13.56 -2.56 -11.53
N ALA A 523 -12.43 -2.71 -12.22
CA ALA A 523 -12.39 -2.99 -13.66
C ALA A 523 -12.36 -4.49 -14.04
N ILE A 524 -12.74 -5.41 -13.14
CA ILE A 524 -12.83 -6.86 -13.47
C ILE A 524 -14.04 -7.18 -14.37
N SER A 525 -14.74 -6.19 -14.91
CA SER A 525 -15.81 -6.38 -15.89
C SER A 525 -15.61 -5.69 -17.25
N SER A 526 -14.39 -5.25 -17.62
CA SER A 526 -14.17 -4.66 -18.94
C SER A 526 -13.59 -5.68 -19.96
N PRO A 527 -14.29 -5.99 -21.08
CA PRO A 527 -13.85 -6.97 -22.09
C PRO A 527 -12.60 -6.58 -22.92
N VAL A 528 -11.98 -5.42 -22.65
CA VAL A 528 -11.02 -4.78 -23.57
C VAL A 528 -9.55 -5.14 -23.30
N LEU A 529 -9.27 -6.11 -22.42
CA LEU A 529 -7.90 -6.58 -22.13
C LEU A 529 -7.52 -7.91 -22.81
N LEU A 530 -8.34 -8.43 -23.73
CA LEU A 530 -8.13 -9.75 -24.34
C LEU A 530 -7.26 -9.79 -25.61
N ASP A 531 -6.86 -8.64 -26.17
CA ASP A 531 -6.25 -8.64 -27.53
C ASP A 531 -4.73 -8.50 -27.58
N GLN A 532 -4.01 -8.53 -26.46
CA GLN A 532 -2.55 -8.48 -26.49
C GLN A 532 -1.94 -9.38 -25.41
N ILE A 533 -1.55 -10.60 -25.80
CA ILE A 533 -0.25 -11.26 -25.51
C ILE A 533 -0.30 -12.70 -26.04
N PRO A 534 0.61 -13.07 -26.96
CA PRO A 534 1.32 -14.35 -26.91
C PRO A 534 2.71 -14.19 -26.28
N GLU A 535 3.22 -15.33 -25.79
CA GLU A 535 4.59 -15.65 -25.35
C GLU A 535 4.97 -15.49 -23.86
N HIS A 536 4.92 -16.64 -23.19
CA HIS A 536 5.85 -17.12 -22.17
C HIS A 536 6.00 -16.30 -20.87
N LYS A 537 5.23 -16.69 -19.84
CA LYS A 537 5.74 -17.13 -18.52
C LYS A 537 4.59 -17.32 -17.53
N TYR A 538 4.32 -18.59 -17.22
CA TYR A 538 3.71 -19.03 -15.98
C TYR A 538 4.38 -18.33 -14.78
N SER A 539 3.59 -17.60 -13.97
CA SER A 539 3.87 -16.97 -12.64
C SER A 539 3.48 -15.48 -12.47
N ASN A 540 2.89 -14.80 -13.46
CA ASN A 540 2.70 -13.35 -13.35
C ASN A 540 1.37 -12.84 -12.73
N LYS A 541 0.33 -13.67 -12.50
CA LYS A 541 -0.91 -13.18 -11.83
C LYS A 541 -0.81 -13.10 -10.31
N ALA A 542 0.02 -13.94 -9.69
CA ALA A 542 0.45 -13.73 -8.30
C ALA A 542 1.14 -12.36 -8.13
N LYS A 543 1.72 -11.77 -9.19
CA LYS A 543 2.31 -10.42 -9.19
C LYS A 543 1.29 -9.28 -9.20
N GLY A 544 -0.02 -9.50 -9.31
CA GLY A 544 -1.03 -8.43 -9.15
C GLY A 544 -1.25 -8.12 -7.66
N LEU A 545 -1.68 -9.14 -6.91
CA LEU A 545 -1.80 -9.12 -5.45
C LEU A 545 -0.45 -8.92 -4.77
N THR A 546 0.60 -9.61 -5.24
CA THR A 546 1.95 -9.30 -4.79
C THR A 546 2.49 -8.01 -5.38
N LYS A 547 1.95 -7.33 -6.40
CA LYS A 547 2.37 -5.94 -6.73
C LYS A 547 1.71 -4.92 -5.83
N ILE A 548 0.49 -5.13 -5.33
CA ILE A 548 -0.10 -4.19 -4.36
C ILE A 548 0.63 -4.38 -3.03
N ALA A 549 0.77 -5.63 -2.58
CA ALA A 549 1.57 -5.95 -1.42
C ALA A 549 3.04 -5.59 -1.61
N LYS A 550 3.65 -5.79 -2.78
CA LYS A 550 5.03 -5.37 -3.10
C LYS A 550 5.16 -3.89 -3.38
N ASN A 551 4.15 -3.14 -3.83
CA ASN A 551 4.27 -1.68 -3.99
C ASN A 551 4.04 -0.97 -2.65
N ILE A 552 3.22 -1.54 -1.78
CA ILE A 552 3.06 -1.10 -0.38
C ILE A 552 4.29 -1.52 0.43
N TYR A 553 4.73 -2.77 0.29
CA TYR A 553 5.99 -3.26 0.82
C TYR A 553 7.16 -2.52 0.19
N ASP A 554 7.16 -2.10 -1.08
CA ASP A 554 8.24 -1.32 -1.73
C ASP A 554 8.11 0.16 -1.37
N TYR A 555 6.94 0.71 -1.03
CA TYR A 555 6.79 2.08 -0.50
C TYR A 555 7.33 2.18 0.94
N PHE A 556 7.16 1.13 1.75
CA PHE A 556 7.70 1.06 3.11
C PHE A 556 9.06 0.34 3.22
N GLU A 557 9.44 -0.50 2.27
CA GLU A 557 10.81 -0.97 2.02
C GLU A 557 11.59 0.16 1.35
N LYS A 558 10.92 1.12 0.68
CA LYS A 558 11.47 2.45 0.41
C LYS A 558 11.60 3.26 1.70
N SER A 559 10.69 3.20 2.67
CA SER A 559 10.97 3.75 4.02
C SER A 559 12.12 3.00 4.72
N GLU A 560 12.27 1.69 4.46
CA GLU A 560 13.40 0.87 4.88
C GLU A 560 14.66 1.15 4.06
N ASN A 561 14.58 1.70 2.84
CA ASN A 561 15.72 2.15 2.02
C ASN A 561 16.07 3.61 2.29
N TYR A 562 15.11 4.44 2.68
CA TYR A 562 15.36 5.66 3.42
C TYR A 562 16.13 5.26 4.70
N ASP A 563 15.65 4.32 5.52
CA ASP A 563 16.31 3.88 6.78
C ASP A 563 17.58 2.97 6.62
N LYS A 564 17.79 2.29 5.49
CA LYS A 564 19.00 1.47 5.21
C LYS A 564 20.09 2.28 4.55
N GLU A 565 19.75 3.26 3.70
CA GLU A 565 20.72 4.25 3.23
C GLU A 565 21.11 5.24 4.33
N ILE A 566 20.35 5.35 5.42
CA ILE A 566 20.70 5.97 6.70
C ILE A 566 21.84 5.21 7.43
N LYS A 567 22.92 4.85 6.74
CA LYS A 567 23.99 4.02 7.32
C LYS A 567 25.13 4.78 7.96
N THR A 568 25.43 6.02 7.56
CA THR A 568 26.58 6.68 8.21
C THR A 568 26.68 8.22 8.13
N LEU A 569 25.95 8.93 7.24
CA LEU A 569 26.11 10.39 7.05
C LEU A 569 24.81 11.18 6.75
N LYS A 570 23.65 10.52 6.57
CA LYS A 570 22.46 11.12 5.92
C LYS A 570 21.42 11.81 6.84
N LYS A 571 21.26 11.39 8.12
CA LYS A 571 20.14 11.86 8.98
C LYS A 571 20.24 13.33 9.45
N SER A 572 21.41 13.80 9.86
CA SER A 572 21.54 15.18 10.35
C SER A 572 21.30 16.18 9.22
N SER A 573 21.92 15.97 8.05
CA SER A 573 21.79 16.90 6.91
C SER A 573 20.41 16.89 6.28
N GLU A 574 19.75 15.73 6.17
CA GLU A 574 18.37 15.64 5.64
C GLU A 574 17.33 16.17 6.63
N ALA A 575 17.42 15.79 7.91
CA ALA A 575 16.54 16.34 8.94
C ALA A 575 16.77 17.83 9.12
N GLU A 576 17.99 18.34 8.97
CA GLU A 576 18.29 19.78 8.96
C GLU A 576 17.77 20.47 7.69
N PHE A 577 17.85 19.82 6.54
CA PHE A 577 17.41 20.40 5.26
C PHE A 577 15.88 20.49 5.15
N TRP A 578 15.16 19.40 5.45
CA TRP A 578 13.70 19.44 5.52
C TRP A 578 13.21 20.06 6.81
N GLN A 579 14.12 20.21 7.77
CA GLN A 579 13.88 20.78 9.06
C GLN A 579 12.84 19.97 9.85
N TYR A 580 13.00 18.64 9.91
CA TYR A 580 12.06 17.75 10.58
C TYR A 580 11.97 18.03 12.08
N GLY A 581 10.73 18.12 12.57
CA GLY A 581 10.41 18.09 13.99
C GLY A 581 10.74 16.75 14.67
N GLY A 582 10.62 16.76 16.00
CA GLY A 582 10.77 15.57 16.81
C GLY A 582 10.38 15.78 18.26
N THR A 583 10.58 14.76 19.08
CA THR A 583 10.32 14.79 20.52
C THR A 583 11.62 14.70 21.32
N SER A 584 11.79 15.57 22.31
CA SER A 584 12.83 15.44 23.33
C SER A 584 12.29 14.75 24.58
N PHE A 585 13.12 13.91 25.19
CA PHE A 585 12.89 13.33 26.49
C PHE A 585 13.96 13.84 27.46
N THR A 586 13.54 14.64 28.42
CA THR A 586 14.41 15.21 29.45
C THR A 586 14.21 14.44 30.76
N ASN A 587 15.31 14.00 31.37
CA ASN A 587 15.30 13.33 32.67
C ASN A 587 15.67 14.32 33.78
N ASP A 588 14.93 14.31 34.88
CA ASP A 588 15.30 15.10 36.07
C ASP A 588 16.58 14.55 36.75
N ASP A 589 16.89 13.27 36.50
CA ASP A 589 18.12 12.62 36.95
C ASP A 589 19.25 12.92 35.97
N LYS A 590 20.17 13.82 36.37
CA LYS A 590 21.34 14.25 35.59
C LYS A 590 22.31 13.10 35.25
N SER A 591 22.18 11.93 35.88
CA SER A 591 22.98 10.75 35.56
C SER A 591 22.45 9.96 34.35
N LYS A 592 21.23 10.25 33.89
CA LYS A 592 20.64 9.65 32.68
C LYS A 592 20.69 10.62 31.52
N SER A 593 21.18 10.17 30.36
CA SER A 593 21.20 10.97 29.14
C SER A 593 19.78 11.36 28.71
N ASN A 594 19.62 12.62 28.30
CA ASN A 594 18.44 13.03 27.54
C ASN A 594 18.41 12.25 26.22
N SER A 595 17.22 11.99 25.71
CA SER A 595 17.06 11.34 24.39
C SER A 595 16.19 12.18 23.48
N GLN A 596 16.33 11.99 22.17
CA GLN A 596 15.55 12.69 21.16
C GLN A 596 15.06 11.69 20.13
N TYR A 597 13.85 11.86 19.62
CA TYR A 597 13.22 11.05 18.58
C TYR A 597 12.79 11.97 17.44
N ILE A 598 13.38 11.80 16.25
CA ILE A 598 12.98 12.55 15.05
C ILE A 598 11.80 11.83 14.40
N SER A 599 10.75 12.57 14.03
CA SER A 599 9.55 11.96 13.45
C SER A 599 9.09 12.68 12.18
N PRO A 600 9.77 12.45 11.03
CA PRO A 600 9.42 13.08 9.75
C PRO A 600 7.95 12.86 9.33
N SER A 601 7.35 11.77 9.82
CA SER A 601 5.98 11.38 9.52
C SER A 601 4.92 12.33 10.08
N TYR A 602 5.22 13.15 11.09
CA TYR A 602 4.26 14.11 11.64
C TYR A 602 4.56 15.57 11.27
N ASP A 603 5.61 15.82 10.49
CA ASP A 603 5.94 17.17 10.04
C ASP A 603 5.14 17.53 8.77
N VAL A 604 4.02 18.22 8.96
CA VAL A 604 3.12 18.65 7.88
C VAL A 604 3.82 19.63 6.94
N GLU A 605 4.60 20.55 7.49
CA GLU A 605 5.35 21.56 6.75
C GLU A 605 6.38 20.93 5.81
N ALA A 606 7.22 20.03 6.34
CA ALA A 606 8.21 19.32 5.56
C ALA A 606 7.56 18.45 4.47
N TYR A 607 6.45 17.78 4.79
CA TYR A 607 5.69 17.00 3.82
C TYR A 607 5.15 17.86 2.67
N LEU A 608 4.52 19.00 2.99
CA LEU A 608 3.99 19.91 1.96
C LEU A 608 5.10 20.48 1.09
N LYS A 609 6.25 20.87 1.67
CA LYS A 609 7.43 21.29 0.90
C LYS A 609 7.91 20.22 -0.07
N GLN A 610 7.97 18.96 0.37
CA GLN A 610 8.37 17.84 -0.50
C GLN A 610 7.38 17.59 -1.63
N GLN A 611 6.07 17.63 -1.34
CA GLN A 611 5.03 17.48 -2.35
C GLN A 611 5.02 18.65 -3.33
N ASP A 612 5.19 19.87 -2.84
CA ASP A 612 5.28 21.07 -3.65
C ASP A 612 6.51 21.03 -4.56
N LEU A 613 7.69 20.69 -4.04
CA LEU A 613 8.89 20.51 -4.88
C LEU A 613 8.68 19.45 -5.98
N LYS A 614 8.02 18.34 -5.64
CA LYS A 614 7.69 17.27 -6.61
C LYS A 614 6.71 17.75 -7.68
N LYS A 615 5.74 18.60 -7.33
CA LYS A 615 4.69 19.07 -8.25
C LYS A 615 5.15 20.28 -9.07
N ASN A 616 5.78 21.24 -8.42
CA ASN A 616 5.94 22.63 -8.85
C ASN A 616 7.40 23.09 -8.90
N GLY A 617 8.37 22.26 -8.47
CA GLY A 617 9.77 22.66 -8.42
C GLY A 617 10.01 23.80 -7.43
N LEU A 618 10.82 24.78 -7.80
CA LEU A 618 11.07 25.98 -6.98
C LEU A 618 10.02 27.09 -7.18
N ARG A 619 9.04 26.90 -8.08
CA ARG A 619 8.14 27.98 -8.51
C ARG A 619 7.33 28.57 -7.36
N THR A 620 6.73 27.73 -6.51
CA THR A 620 5.92 28.21 -5.37
C THR A 620 6.77 29.02 -4.41
N TYR A 621 7.94 28.50 -4.04
CA TYR A 621 8.92 29.20 -3.19
C TYR A 621 9.30 30.57 -3.77
N ILE A 622 9.61 30.64 -5.06
CA ILE A 622 10.00 31.89 -5.73
C ILE A 622 8.86 32.90 -5.73
N ALA A 623 7.64 32.45 -6.04
CA ALA A 623 6.47 33.31 -6.07
C ALA A 623 6.10 33.85 -4.67
N GLU A 624 6.18 33.02 -3.63
CA GLU A 624 5.93 33.45 -2.25
C GLU A 624 7.03 34.39 -1.72
N THR A 625 8.28 34.12 -2.09
CA THR A 625 9.41 35.01 -1.77
C THR A 625 9.24 36.37 -2.47
N ALA A 626 8.80 36.39 -3.73
CA ALA A 626 8.50 37.61 -4.45
C ALA A 626 7.43 38.44 -3.73
N ILE A 627 6.32 37.81 -3.31
CA ILE A 627 5.26 38.50 -2.55
C ILE A 627 5.80 39.05 -1.23
N SER A 628 6.58 38.25 -0.49
CA SER A 628 7.18 38.65 0.79
C SER A 628 8.11 39.85 0.63
N ASN A 629 8.75 40.00 -0.53
CA ASN A 629 9.60 41.13 -0.90
C ASN A 629 8.84 42.30 -1.55
N GLY A 630 7.50 42.25 -1.62
CA GLY A 630 6.68 43.29 -2.25
C GLY A 630 6.78 43.33 -3.79
N GLN A 631 7.22 42.23 -4.41
CA GLN A 631 7.37 42.08 -5.86
C GLN A 631 6.18 41.34 -6.48
N ASP A 632 5.98 41.54 -7.78
CA ASP A 632 4.95 40.81 -8.53
C ASP A 632 5.41 39.37 -8.82
N PRO A 633 4.69 38.34 -8.32
CA PRO A 633 5.11 36.95 -8.48
C PRO A 633 5.13 36.50 -9.95
N TYR A 634 4.27 37.06 -10.81
CA TYR A 634 4.24 36.71 -12.23
C TYR A 634 5.50 37.20 -12.96
N GLU A 635 5.93 38.43 -12.67
CA GLU A 635 7.15 38.98 -13.25
C GLU A 635 8.42 38.23 -12.78
N VAL A 636 8.50 37.90 -11.50
CA VAL A 636 9.64 37.17 -10.93
C VAL A 636 9.70 35.74 -11.47
N LEU A 637 8.55 35.05 -11.60
CA LEU A 637 8.49 33.71 -12.18
C LEU A 637 8.91 33.66 -13.64
N ASN A 638 8.50 34.63 -14.47
CA ASN A 638 8.93 34.69 -15.87
C ASN A 638 10.46 34.84 -15.98
N LYS A 639 11.05 35.70 -15.13
CA LYS A 639 12.51 35.86 -15.07
C LYS A 639 13.21 34.60 -14.58
N PHE A 640 12.64 33.92 -13.59
CA PHE A 640 13.15 32.63 -13.13
C PHE A 640 13.09 31.56 -14.22
N ASP A 641 11.98 31.47 -14.96
CA ASP A 641 11.79 30.51 -16.05
C ASP A 641 12.82 30.71 -17.16
N GLU A 642 13.12 31.96 -17.51
CA GLU A 642 14.20 32.27 -18.43
C GLU A 642 15.60 31.93 -17.88
N ALA A 643 15.85 32.24 -16.60
CA ALA A 643 17.13 31.98 -15.96
C ALA A 643 17.41 30.47 -15.85
N ILE A 644 16.41 29.67 -15.45
CA ILE A 644 16.54 28.22 -15.38
C ILE A 644 16.71 27.64 -16.78
N ASP A 645 15.98 28.09 -17.80
CA ASP A 645 16.14 27.59 -19.17
C ASP A 645 17.56 27.84 -19.72
N ARG A 646 18.14 29.01 -19.45
CA ARG A 646 19.50 29.39 -19.86
C ARG A 646 20.63 28.81 -19.00
N SER A 647 20.32 28.29 -17.81
CA SER A 647 21.34 27.76 -16.90
C SER A 647 22.09 26.54 -17.48
N GLU A 648 23.41 26.56 -17.34
CA GLU A 648 24.29 25.46 -17.74
C GLU A 648 24.24 24.35 -16.69
N LEU A 649 24.16 23.10 -17.15
CA LEU A 649 24.20 21.92 -16.27
C LEU A 649 25.62 21.75 -15.70
N SER A 650 25.73 21.42 -14.42
CA SER A 650 27.02 21.23 -13.75
C SER A 650 26.86 20.38 -12.50
N GLY A 651 27.80 19.47 -12.25
CA GLY A 651 27.78 18.62 -11.06
C GLY A 651 26.48 17.80 -10.96
N ASP A 652 25.83 17.88 -9.82
CA ASP A 652 24.56 17.20 -9.54
C ASP A 652 23.34 17.98 -10.09
N TYR A 653 23.54 19.19 -10.61
CA TYR A 653 22.55 19.92 -11.40
C TYR A 653 22.55 19.45 -12.87
N ASP A 654 21.97 18.28 -13.10
CA ASP A 654 21.79 17.68 -14.43
C ASP A 654 20.39 17.92 -15.01
N ALA A 655 20.09 17.29 -16.16
CA ALA A 655 18.80 17.46 -16.85
C ALA A 655 17.60 17.03 -15.98
N ASP A 656 17.78 16.05 -15.10
CA ASP A 656 16.74 15.56 -14.21
C ASP A 656 16.49 16.52 -13.07
N MET A 657 17.57 17.03 -12.47
CA MET A 657 17.50 18.04 -11.44
C MET A 657 16.91 19.35 -11.98
N LYS A 658 17.35 19.82 -13.15
CA LYS A 658 16.77 20.98 -13.84
C LYS A 658 15.28 20.82 -14.12
N ALA A 659 14.85 19.63 -14.56
CA ALA A 659 13.44 19.33 -14.78
C ALA A 659 12.63 19.33 -13.47
N LEU A 660 13.18 18.79 -12.38
CA LEU A 660 12.56 18.83 -11.05
C LEU A 660 12.36 20.28 -10.59
N LEU A 661 13.42 21.10 -10.60
CA LEU A 661 13.38 22.48 -10.10
C LEU A 661 12.45 23.39 -10.93
N ARG A 662 12.14 23.04 -12.18
CA ARG A 662 11.21 23.78 -13.05
C ARG A 662 9.72 23.50 -12.79
N GLY A 663 9.36 22.28 -12.39
CA GLY A 663 7.96 21.82 -12.26
C GLY A 663 7.33 21.27 -13.56
N LYS A 664 7.25 19.92 -13.67
CA LYS A 664 6.62 18.96 -14.65
C LYS A 664 6.81 19.14 -16.18
N PRO A 665 6.85 18.03 -16.99
CA PRO A 665 6.33 16.67 -16.76
C PRO A 665 7.35 15.53 -17.05
N ASN A 666 7.80 14.80 -16.03
CA ASN A 666 8.08 13.38 -16.21
C ASN A 666 7.53 12.62 -15.01
N PRO A 667 6.41 11.87 -15.16
CA PRO A 667 5.82 11.11 -14.05
C PRO A 667 6.77 10.06 -13.47
N ASN A 668 7.84 9.69 -14.18
CA ASN A 668 8.80 8.67 -13.78
C ASN A 668 10.05 9.21 -13.05
N ARG A 669 10.16 10.53 -12.83
CA ARG A 669 11.33 11.17 -12.19
C ARG A 669 10.91 11.97 -10.96
N SER A 670 10.56 11.25 -9.90
CA SER A 670 10.21 11.84 -8.60
C SER A 670 11.45 12.12 -7.74
N LEU A 671 11.27 12.85 -6.64
CA LEU A 671 12.28 13.04 -5.59
C LEU A 671 12.93 11.70 -5.16
N GLU A 672 12.14 10.62 -5.18
CA GLU A 672 12.52 9.25 -4.85
C GLU A 672 13.53 8.64 -5.85
N TRP A 673 13.54 9.10 -7.11
CA TRP A 673 14.44 8.63 -8.15
C TRP A 673 15.74 9.44 -8.21
N ILE A 674 15.68 10.73 -7.87
CA ILE A 674 16.85 11.62 -7.82
C ILE A 674 17.71 11.34 -6.58
N GLY A 675 17.08 11.03 -5.44
CA GLY A 675 17.78 10.79 -4.17
C GLY A 675 18.20 12.08 -3.46
N PHE A 676 18.27 12.04 -2.12
CA PHE A 676 18.51 13.24 -1.30
C PHE A 676 19.88 13.89 -1.53
N GLU A 677 20.95 13.11 -1.69
CA GLU A 677 22.31 13.67 -1.90
C GLU A 677 22.37 14.49 -3.18
N LYS A 678 21.83 13.95 -4.28
CA LYS A 678 21.75 14.65 -5.57
C LYS A 678 20.85 15.87 -5.50
N LEU A 679 19.74 15.81 -4.76
CA LEU A 679 18.91 16.99 -4.47
C LEU A 679 19.70 18.06 -3.70
N TYR A 680 20.38 17.68 -2.63
CA TYR A 680 21.09 18.59 -1.72
C TYR A 680 22.27 19.29 -2.42
N ASN A 681 23.08 18.54 -3.14
CA ASN A 681 24.20 19.05 -3.93
C ASN A 681 23.72 19.80 -5.16
N GLY A 682 22.78 19.21 -5.90
CA GLY A 682 22.25 19.80 -7.13
C GLY A 682 21.53 21.13 -6.89
N LEU A 683 20.92 21.36 -5.72
CA LEU A 683 20.40 22.68 -5.34
C LEU A 683 21.52 23.72 -5.17
N LYS A 684 22.69 23.30 -4.67
CA LYS A 684 23.84 24.19 -4.53
C LYS A 684 24.50 24.51 -5.88
N ASP A 685 24.56 23.51 -6.76
CA ASP A 685 25.04 23.68 -8.13
C ASP A 685 24.07 24.57 -8.93
N ALA A 686 22.76 24.33 -8.79
CA ALA A 686 21.70 25.14 -9.40
C ALA A 686 21.69 26.59 -8.90
N GLU A 687 21.91 26.83 -7.60
CA GLU A 687 22.06 28.17 -7.04
C GLU A 687 23.16 28.96 -7.77
N THR A 688 24.28 28.31 -8.10
CA THR A 688 25.39 28.94 -8.84
C THR A 688 25.03 29.17 -10.31
N ALA A 689 24.40 28.18 -10.94
CA ALA A 689 24.08 28.22 -12.37
C ALA A 689 22.95 29.19 -12.71
N ILE A 690 21.90 29.27 -11.88
CA ILE A 690 20.69 30.06 -12.12
C ILE A 690 20.89 31.53 -11.71
N ASN A 691 21.69 31.81 -10.67
CA ASN A 691 21.97 33.18 -10.22
C ASN A 691 23.12 33.88 -10.97
N LYS A 692 23.68 33.27 -12.03
CA LYS A 692 24.82 33.82 -12.77
C LYS A 692 24.47 35.18 -13.41
N PRO A 693 25.19 36.28 -13.11
CA PRO A 693 24.83 37.62 -13.59
C PRO A 693 24.86 37.71 -15.12
N GLN A 694 23.84 38.34 -15.70
CA GLN A 694 23.79 38.66 -17.12
C GLN A 694 24.13 40.14 -17.30
N SER A 695 25.41 40.45 -17.57
CA SER A 695 25.94 41.82 -17.77
C SER A 695 25.74 42.75 -16.56
N SER A 696 26.21 44.00 -16.65
CA SER A 696 26.50 44.95 -15.55
C SER A 696 25.31 45.42 -14.67
N GLU A 697 24.21 44.68 -14.63
CA GLU A 697 23.08 44.91 -13.73
C GLU A 697 23.14 43.93 -12.55
N ASN A 698 23.13 44.45 -11.33
CA ASN A 698 23.03 43.65 -10.11
C ASN A 698 21.64 42.99 -10.03
N TYR A 699 21.51 41.77 -10.55
CA TYR A 699 20.31 40.98 -10.32
C TYR A 699 20.35 40.36 -8.91
N PRO A 700 19.28 40.50 -8.10
CA PRO A 700 19.18 39.77 -6.84
C PRO A 700 19.13 38.25 -7.11
N SER A 701 19.68 37.45 -6.19
CA SER A 701 19.59 35.99 -6.23
C SER A 701 18.12 35.54 -6.22
N TYR A 702 17.73 34.65 -7.13
CA TYR A 702 16.39 34.05 -7.18
C TYR A 702 16.16 33.10 -6.00
N PHE A 703 17.17 32.32 -5.66
CA PHE A 703 17.17 31.43 -4.50
C PHE A 703 18.59 31.07 -4.08
N THR A 704 18.75 30.71 -2.81
CA THR A 704 19.89 29.91 -2.33
C THR A 704 19.34 28.62 -1.75
N ARG A 705 20.17 27.57 -1.70
CA ARG A 705 19.77 26.32 -1.02
C ARG A 705 19.34 26.59 0.42
N ASP A 706 20.04 27.50 1.09
CA ASP A 706 19.79 27.86 2.48
C ASP A 706 18.50 28.67 2.65
N SER A 707 18.17 29.56 1.71
CA SER A 707 16.89 30.30 1.73
C SER A 707 15.70 29.40 1.42
N TYR A 708 15.85 28.41 0.52
CA TYR A 708 14.83 27.38 0.29
C TYR A 708 14.64 26.48 1.52
N ARG A 709 15.74 26.07 2.18
CA ARG A 709 15.70 25.32 3.45
C ARG A 709 14.88 26.07 4.51
N GLN A 710 15.13 27.37 4.66
CA GLN A 710 14.50 28.23 5.69
C GLN A 710 13.10 28.72 5.33
N TRP A 711 12.71 28.70 4.05
CA TRP A 711 11.36 29.08 3.61
C TRP A 711 10.30 28.28 4.37
N SER A 712 9.16 28.89 4.67
CA SER A 712 8.02 28.15 5.21
C SER A 712 6.85 28.09 4.23
N TYR A 713 6.46 26.89 3.84
CA TYR A 713 5.32 26.62 2.95
C TYR A 713 3.99 27.03 3.59
N LEU A 714 3.81 26.72 4.88
CA LEU A 714 2.68 27.17 5.68
C LEU A 714 2.83 28.62 6.16
N GLY A 715 4.02 29.21 6.09
CA GLY A 715 4.27 30.61 6.43
C GLY A 715 3.42 31.60 5.63
N TYR A 716 3.00 31.25 4.41
CA TYR A 716 2.07 32.06 3.63
C TYR A 716 0.61 31.92 4.10
N VAL A 717 0.24 30.83 4.78
CA VAL A 717 -1.11 30.55 5.30
C VAL A 717 -1.28 31.25 6.66
N ASN A 718 -1.57 32.57 6.65
CA ASN A 718 -1.51 33.37 7.89
C ASN A 718 -2.35 32.77 9.05
N GLY A 719 -1.77 32.71 10.25
CA GLY A 719 -2.42 32.17 11.45
C GLY A 719 -2.34 30.66 11.61
N VAL A 720 -1.76 29.95 10.63
CA VAL A 720 -1.26 28.58 10.78
C VAL A 720 0.25 28.74 10.93
N GLY A 721 0.74 28.90 12.16
CA GLY A 721 2.18 28.98 12.41
C GLY A 721 2.91 27.80 11.76
N ALA A 722 4.20 27.96 11.49
CA ALA A 722 5.07 26.87 11.05
C ALA A 722 5.33 25.88 12.20
N GLY A 723 4.30 25.24 12.74
CA GLY A 723 4.37 24.50 14.00
C GLY A 723 4.70 25.43 15.18
N GLY A 724 3.70 25.69 16.04
CA GLY A 724 3.93 26.35 17.33
C GLY A 724 4.15 27.87 17.33
N ASN A 725 3.22 28.65 16.75
CA ASN A 725 3.04 30.08 17.10
C ASN A 725 1.68 30.34 17.72
#